data_AF-A0A8J6PRF5-F1
#
_entry.id   AF-A0A8J6PRF5-F1
#
_cell.length_a   1.000
_cell.length_b   1.000
_cell.length_c   1.000
_cell.angle_alpha   90.00
_cell.angle_beta   90.00
_cell.angle_gamma   90.00
#
_symmetry.space_group_name_H-M   'P 1'
#
loop_
_entity.id
_entity.type
_entity.pdbx_description
1 polymer ?
#
loop_
_entity_poly.entity_id
_entity_poly.type
_entity_poly.pdbx_seq_one_letter_code
_entity_poly.pdbx_strand_id
1 'polypeptide(L)'
;MKIKNILFTFSLIPWIGLSQYTVEEVNELVKHASESQLVVESSRMLQEDYYYFSEIVVDKLLSIKPESSNYNYRKGFIVLNSRNDFENALNYLEIGTKSVKNNYDMYSAKETSAPSDVYYHLGRCYHLNDQPDKAIEYYNLFIQNSLKKSELVDKAKLGIIQCEVAKKAFSTPKSAKVNNLNTPVNTIFPEYSPVVSLDGKSLYFTSRRPWKNNETEQYRDPKLYQYPEDIYVSIMEANGTWKAPKRLEFCYENINEATIAVSVDEKRIYTYQDVSGAGDIYYSDFLRNQFQILEQLSIQGINTEYWETHCTVTPDGKNIYFVSERPGGLGGRDIYRVVKMADGRWSEPQNLGPTINTPYDEDAPFISIDNKTMYFASNGPNSMGGFDIFVAVRDDNNQWSTPINLGYPINSTGDDLFYTTTVSGNRGYLSSFRKGGKGEKDIYEIETDYLGVQNVIVLNGNLHTIGGAQLPEDAYVLLKCNTCAEPEIRLSLRPRDGAFLTSLEHCKDYEIIFMKNAQEVVASEQFTTACNKEYQEIYKEAYLGDYLLSGTVTAKETGAPIANATVQIINKADNSVLETLTTDTNGMYTSALLKTKKFGDPVNYELKFAYPEHLSVTSQVVESLGKNPHIKRDIQLEKVEIGKDLNDMITIHPIYFDLDKSDIRPDAQIELDKIVKIMNDNPTLTIELGSHTDCRASMQYNLSLSDRRAKSSANYIKKRITNPSRIYGKGYGETKLVNDCACEGDIVSDCTEEQHQENRRTEFRIVKK
;
A
#
# COMPACT_ATOMS: atom_id res chain seq x y z
N MET A 1 -35.37 -29.76 -3.94
CA MET A 1 -36.59 -30.53 -3.61
C MET A 1 -36.22 -31.73 -2.74
N LYS A 2 -36.87 -31.90 -1.57
CA LYS A 2 -36.71 -33.06 -0.67
C LYS A 2 -37.03 -34.37 -1.41
N ILE A 3 -36.04 -35.26 -1.55
CA ILE A 3 -36.29 -36.65 -1.98
C ILE A 3 -36.73 -37.45 -0.76
N LYS A 4 -38.03 -37.79 -0.73
CA LYS A 4 -38.59 -38.76 0.20
C LYS A 4 -38.16 -40.17 -0.21
N ASN A 5 -37.64 -40.88 0.79
CA ASN A 5 -37.42 -42.33 0.90
C ASN A 5 -38.29 -43.20 -0.03
N ILE A 6 -37.64 -43.98 -0.89
CA ILE A 6 -38.14 -45.27 -1.36
C ILE A 6 -37.13 -46.31 -0.87
N LEU A 7 -37.57 -47.13 0.11
CA LEU A 7 -36.86 -48.32 0.56
C LEU A 7 -36.61 -49.25 -0.64
N PHE A 8 -35.35 -49.53 -0.94
CA PHE A 8 -34.96 -50.78 -1.59
C PHE A 8 -34.17 -51.64 -0.60
N THR A 9 -34.59 -52.89 -0.50
CA THR A 9 -34.10 -53.94 0.39
C THR A 9 -32.59 -54.16 0.23
N PHE A 10 -31.86 -54.00 1.33
CA PHE A 10 -30.44 -54.32 1.46
C PHE A 10 -30.20 -55.83 1.30
N SER A 11 -29.60 -56.23 0.18
CA SER A 11 -28.75 -57.42 0.14
C SER A 11 -27.33 -56.98 0.51
N LEU A 12 -26.84 -57.47 1.65
CA LEU A 12 -25.50 -57.27 2.19
C LEU A 12 -24.42 -57.57 1.13
N ILE A 13 -23.84 -56.51 0.58
CA ILE A 13 -22.51 -56.48 -0.04
C ILE A 13 -21.71 -55.50 0.82
N PRO A 14 -20.49 -55.86 1.27
CA PRO A 14 -19.75 -55.06 2.23
C PRO A 14 -19.52 -53.65 1.70
N TRP A 15 -19.95 -52.66 2.49
CA TRP A 15 -19.53 -51.27 2.37
C TRP A 15 -18.00 -51.21 2.49
N ILE A 16 -17.33 -51.17 1.34
CA ILE A 16 -15.99 -50.60 1.24
C ILE A 16 -16.22 -49.09 1.28
N GLY A 17 -15.61 -48.41 2.24
CA GLY A 17 -15.67 -46.95 2.34
C GLY A 17 -15.30 -46.31 1.00
N LEU A 18 -15.98 -45.20 0.66
CA LEU A 18 -15.69 -44.38 -0.52
C LEU A 18 -14.19 -44.03 -0.53
N SER A 19 -13.37 -44.78 -1.28
CA SER A 19 -11.98 -44.41 -1.52
C SER A 19 -11.99 -43.21 -2.46
N GLN A 20 -11.39 -42.10 -2.06
CA GLN A 20 -11.07 -41.01 -2.98
C GLN A 20 -10.21 -41.56 -4.13
N TYR A 21 -10.49 -41.15 -5.37
CA TYR A 21 -9.69 -41.55 -6.52
C TYR A 21 -8.31 -40.91 -6.46
N THR A 22 -7.28 -41.67 -6.83
CA THR A 22 -5.93 -41.13 -7.09
C THR A 22 -5.65 -41.06 -8.60
N VAL A 23 -4.71 -40.20 -8.97
CA VAL A 23 -4.28 -40.06 -10.38
C VAL A 23 -3.68 -41.38 -10.88
N GLU A 24 -2.92 -42.07 -10.02
CA GLU A 24 -2.31 -43.36 -10.30
C GLU A 24 -3.37 -44.44 -10.55
N GLU A 25 -4.38 -44.56 -9.69
CA GLU A 25 -5.46 -45.55 -9.85
C GLU A 25 -6.25 -45.35 -11.14
N VAL A 26 -6.60 -44.09 -11.47
CA VAL A 26 -7.37 -43.78 -12.68
C VAL A 26 -6.52 -44.01 -13.93
N ASN A 27 -5.21 -43.72 -13.89
CA ASN A 27 -4.29 -44.05 -14.98
C ASN A 27 -4.13 -45.56 -15.19
N GLU A 28 -4.05 -46.34 -14.11
CA GLU A 28 -4.03 -47.81 -14.21
C GLU A 28 -5.34 -48.37 -14.75
N LEU A 29 -6.48 -47.82 -14.33
CA LEU A 29 -7.79 -48.14 -14.91
C LEU A 29 -7.79 -47.91 -16.42
N VAL A 30 -7.33 -46.74 -16.88
CA VAL A 30 -7.31 -46.35 -18.30
C VAL A 30 -6.40 -47.23 -19.17
N LYS A 31 -5.36 -47.85 -18.59
CA LYS A 31 -4.47 -48.78 -19.30
C LYS A 31 -5.09 -50.14 -19.54
N HIS A 32 -5.91 -50.63 -18.61
CA HIS A 32 -6.32 -52.04 -18.58
C HIS A 32 -7.82 -52.26 -18.81
N ALA A 33 -8.66 -51.26 -18.58
CA ALA A 33 -10.10 -51.38 -18.72
C ALA A 33 -10.56 -51.47 -20.20
N SER A 34 -11.59 -52.28 -20.43
CA SER A 34 -12.32 -52.30 -21.69
C SER A 34 -13.10 -51.01 -21.91
N GLU A 35 -13.47 -50.70 -23.16
CA GLU A 35 -14.32 -49.54 -23.49
C GLU A 35 -15.60 -49.50 -22.63
N SER A 36 -16.24 -50.66 -22.42
CA SER A 36 -17.46 -50.74 -21.61
C SER A 36 -17.24 -50.38 -20.15
N GLN A 37 -16.09 -50.78 -19.57
CA GLN A 37 -15.75 -50.42 -18.20
C GLN A 37 -15.45 -48.92 -18.09
N LEU A 38 -14.74 -48.34 -19.07
CA LEU A 38 -14.46 -46.90 -19.10
C LEU A 38 -15.74 -46.05 -19.22
N VAL A 39 -16.74 -46.50 -19.99
CA VAL A 39 -18.05 -45.82 -20.06
C VAL A 39 -18.76 -45.83 -18.71
N VAL A 40 -18.77 -46.97 -18.02
CA VAL A 40 -19.40 -47.08 -16.69
C VAL A 40 -18.67 -46.22 -15.67
N GLU A 41 -17.34 -46.28 -15.61
CA GLU A 41 -16.56 -45.51 -14.63
C GLU A 41 -16.63 -44.00 -14.88
N SER A 42 -16.50 -43.54 -16.14
CA SER A 42 -16.69 -42.11 -16.43
C SER A 42 -18.11 -41.63 -16.09
N SER A 43 -19.12 -42.48 -16.28
CA SER A 43 -20.51 -42.15 -15.90
C SER A 43 -20.65 -41.99 -14.38
N ARG A 44 -20.06 -42.90 -13.61
CA ARG A 44 -20.06 -42.83 -12.15
C ARG A 44 -19.32 -41.57 -11.66
N MET A 45 -18.12 -41.33 -12.17
CA MET A 45 -17.33 -40.13 -11.84
C MET A 45 -18.09 -38.84 -12.17
N LEU A 46 -18.76 -38.75 -13.32
CA LEU A 46 -19.58 -37.60 -13.70
C LEU A 46 -20.77 -37.37 -12.75
N GLN A 47 -21.46 -38.43 -12.32
CA GLN A 47 -22.57 -38.30 -11.38
C GLN A 47 -22.13 -37.87 -9.98
N GLU A 48 -20.90 -38.20 -9.62
CA GLU A 48 -20.29 -37.89 -8.32
C GLU A 48 -19.47 -36.57 -8.37
N ASP A 49 -19.50 -35.84 -9.51
CA ASP A 49 -18.75 -34.60 -9.79
C ASP A 49 -17.21 -34.74 -9.80
N TYR A 50 -16.67 -35.94 -9.94
CA TYR A 50 -15.22 -36.17 -10.11
C TYR A 50 -14.77 -35.82 -11.53
N TYR A 51 -14.92 -34.55 -11.91
CA TYR A 51 -14.70 -34.06 -13.28
C TYR A 51 -13.28 -34.31 -13.78
N TYR A 52 -12.27 -34.02 -12.97
CA TYR A 52 -10.87 -34.20 -13.35
C TYR A 52 -10.55 -35.66 -13.67
N PHE A 53 -10.94 -36.58 -12.78
CA PHE A 53 -10.72 -38.01 -13.00
C PHE A 53 -11.56 -38.55 -14.16
N SER A 54 -12.80 -38.09 -14.30
CA SER A 54 -13.63 -38.44 -15.45
C SER A 54 -13.01 -37.95 -16.75
N GLU A 55 -12.30 -36.83 -16.76
CA GLU A 55 -11.66 -36.29 -17.97
C GLU A 55 -10.60 -37.25 -18.50
N ILE A 56 -9.77 -37.81 -17.61
CA ILE A 56 -8.73 -38.80 -17.96
C ILE A 56 -9.37 -40.02 -18.64
N VAL A 57 -10.50 -40.51 -18.10
CA VAL A 57 -11.24 -41.65 -18.66
C VAL A 57 -11.88 -41.29 -20.00
N VAL A 58 -12.47 -40.10 -20.12
CA VAL A 58 -13.12 -39.62 -21.35
C VAL A 58 -12.11 -39.38 -22.47
N ASP A 59 -10.91 -38.89 -22.16
CA ASP A 59 -9.83 -38.72 -23.14
C ASP A 59 -9.39 -40.07 -23.71
N LYS A 60 -9.36 -41.11 -22.88
CA LYS A 60 -9.16 -42.48 -23.37
C LYS A 60 -10.29 -42.92 -24.29
N LEU A 61 -11.54 -42.69 -23.93
CA LEU A 61 -12.69 -43.04 -24.78
C LEU A 61 -12.65 -42.32 -26.13
N LEU A 62 -12.30 -41.03 -26.14
CA LEU A 62 -12.12 -40.24 -27.36
C LEU A 62 -10.96 -40.75 -28.22
N SER A 63 -9.87 -41.25 -27.63
CA SER A 63 -8.78 -41.89 -28.39
C SER A 63 -9.22 -43.16 -29.13
N ILE A 64 -10.27 -43.84 -28.64
CA ILE A 64 -10.84 -45.05 -29.27
C ILE A 64 -11.86 -44.65 -30.34
N LYS A 65 -12.74 -43.69 -30.05
CA LYS A 65 -13.79 -43.21 -30.97
C LYS A 65 -13.90 -41.67 -30.97
N PRO A 66 -13.05 -40.99 -31.76
CA PRO A 66 -13.01 -39.51 -31.78
C PRO A 66 -14.31 -38.85 -32.21
N GLU A 67 -15.08 -39.50 -33.09
CA GLU A 67 -16.35 -38.95 -33.65
C GLU A 67 -17.60 -39.33 -32.83
N SER A 68 -17.43 -40.00 -31.68
CA SER A 68 -18.56 -40.42 -30.84
C SER A 68 -19.27 -39.20 -30.25
N SER A 69 -20.54 -38.96 -30.60
CA SER A 69 -21.33 -37.87 -30.02
C SER A 69 -21.47 -38.00 -28.49
N ASN A 70 -21.61 -39.23 -27.96
CA ASN A 70 -21.63 -39.49 -26.53
C ASN A 70 -20.33 -39.03 -25.84
N TYR A 71 -19.16 -39.39 -26.37
CA TYR A 71 -17.87 -39.09 -25.72
C TYR A 71 -17.50 -37.62 -25.84
N ASN A 72 -17.83 -37.00 -26.98
CA ASN A 72 -17.67 -35.57 -27.16
C ASN A 72 -18.61 -34.78 -26.24
N TYR A 73 -19.87 -35.21 -26.06
CA TYR A 73 -20.76 -34.60 -25.08
C TYR A 73 -20.16 -34.64 -23.66
N ARG A 74 -19.65 -35.81 -23.22
CA ARG A 74 -19.01 -35.94 -21.91
C ARG A 74 -17.84 -35.00 -21.75
N LYS A 75 -16.93 -34.94 -22.74
CA LYS A 75 -15.76 -34.06 -22.71
C LYS A 75 -16.19 -32.60 -22.64
N GLY A 76 -17.11 -32.17 -23.51
CA GLY A 76 -17.64 -30.81 -23.51
C GLY A 76 -18.33 -30.44 -22.20
N PHE A 77 -19.11 -31.35 -21.63
CA PHE A 77 -19.75 -31.18 -20.32
C PHE A 77 -18.71 -31.03 -19.19
N ILE A 78 -17.67 -31.87 -19.16
CA ILE A 78 -16.60 -31.80 -18.16
C ILE A 78 -15.86 -30.46 -18.28
N VAL A 79 -15.42 -30.11 -19.48
CA VAL A 79 -14.68 -28.87 -19.76
C VAL A 79 -15.49 -27.65 -19.32
N LEU A 80 -16.79 -27.63 -19.64
CA LEU A 80 -17.69 -26.53 -19.28
C LEU A 80 -17.94 -26.45 -17.76
N ASN A 81 -18.18 -27.56 -17.06
CA ASN A 81 -18.59 -27.48 -15.64
C ASN A 81 -17.41 -27.52 -14.65
N SER A 82 -16.23 -28.01 -15.04
CA SER A 82 -15.07 -28.06 -14.15
C SER A 82 -14.25 -26.78 -14.11
N ARG A 83 -14.19 -26.06 -15.24
CA ARG A 83 -13.31 -24.90 -15.42
C ARG A 83 -13.93 -23.77 -16.24
N ASN A 84 -15.24 -23.83 -16.48
CA ASN A 84 -16.00 -22.87 -17.28
C ASN A 84 -15.49 -22.62 -18.72
N ASP A 85 -14.53 -23.41 -19.22
CA ASP A 85 -13.84 -23.23 -20.50
C ASP A 85 -14.77 -23.47 -21.71
N PHE A 86 -15.67 -22.51 -21.96
CA PHE A 86 -16.69 -22.59 -22.98
C PHE A 86 -16.10 -22.65 -24.38
N GLU A 87 -14.94 -22.03 -24.63
CA GLU A 87 -14.31 -22.04 -25.96
C GLU A 87 -13.89 -23.45 -26.34
N ASN A 88 -13.24 -24.18 -25.43
CA ASN A 88 -12.90 -25.58 -25.70
C ASN A 88 -14.11 -26.50 -25.63
N ALA A 89 -15.07 -26.25 -24.73
CA ALA A 89 -16.29 -27.04 -24.64
C ALA A 89 -17.10 -27.00 -25.93
N LEU A 90 -17.19 -25.84 -26.62
CA LEU A 90 -17.86 -25.70 -27.92
C LEU A 90 -17.38 -26.74 -28.93
N ASN A 91 -16.05 -26.91 -29.06
CA ASN A 91 -15.44 -27.82 -30.04
C ASN A 91 -15.93 -29.27 -29.88
N TYR A 92 -16.17 -29.71 -28.65
CA TYR A 92 -16.69 -31.03 -28.35
C TYR A 92 -18.22 -31.09 -28.42
N LEU A 93 -18.91 -30.12 -27.84
CA LEU A 93 -20.38 -30.12 -27.79
C LEU A 93 -21.00 -30.05 -29.20
N GLU A 94 -20.39 -29.32 -30.14
CA GLU A 94 -20.83 -29.29 -31.54
C GLU A 94 -20.80 -30.70 -32.18
N ILE A 95 -19.74 -31.49 -31.94
CA ILE A 95 -19.68 -32.90 -32.38
C ILE A 95 -20.72 -33.76 -31.65
N GLY A 96 -20.98 -33.45 -30.38
CA GLY A 96 -22.05 -34.04 -29.58
C GLY A 96 -23.43 -33.92 -30.22
N THR A 97 -23.71 -32.83 -30.95
CA THR A 97 -25.01 -32.63 -31.61
C THR A 97 -25.24 -33.47 -32.87
N LYS A 98 -24.21 -34.12 -33.44
CA LYS A 98 -24.33 -34.92 -34.68
C LYS A 98 -25.34 -36.08 -34.54
N SER A 99 -25.49 -36.64 -33.34
CA SER A 99 -26.47 -37.68 -33.03
C SER A 99 -27.00 -37.49 -31.61
N VAL A 100 -28.30 -37.20 -31.47
CA VAL A 100 -28.96 -36.89 -30.19
C VAL A 100 -30.16 -37.79 -29.98
N LYS A 101 -30.37 -38.27 -28.75
CA LYS A 101 -31.52 -39.09 -28.36
C LYS A 101 -32.09 -38.69 -27.01
N ASN A 102 -33.41 -38.82 -26.88
CA ASN A 102 -34.13 -38.52 -25.64
C ASN A 102 -34.07 -39.66 -24.62
N ASN A 103 -33.90 -40.91 -25.07
CA ASN A 103 -33.71 -42.09 -24.22
C ASN A 103 -32.22 -42.44 -24.05
N TYR A 104 -31.41 -41.42 -23.81
CA TYR A 104 -29.97 -41.56 -23.57
C TYR A 104 -29.70 -42.39 -22.31
N ASP A 105 -28.84 -43.40 -22.43
CA ASP A 105 -28.33 -44.17 -21.30
C ASP A 105 -26.83 -43.94 -21.15
N MET A 106 -26.46 -43.17 -20.13
CA MET A 106 -25.06 -42.85 -19.86
C MET A 106 -24.22 -44.09 -19.53
N TYR A 107 -24.79 -45.16 -18.99
CA TYR A 107 -24.03 -46.36 -18.60
C TYR A 107 -23.87 -47.38 -19.73
N SER A 108 -24.60 -47.22 -20.83
CA SER A 108 -24.55 -48.15 -21.94
C SER A 108 -23.33 -47.91 -22.83
N ALA A 109 -22.43 -48.89 -22.89
CA ALA A 109 -21.32 -48.90 -23.84
C ALA A 109 -21.75 -48.97 -25.32
N LYS A 110 -23.03 -49.25 -25.58
CA LYS A 110 -23.63 -49.21 -26.92
C LYS A 110 -24.19 -47.83 -27.28
N GLU A 111 -24.26 -46.91 -26.33
CA GLU A 111 -24.76 -45.55 -26.58
C GLU A 111 -23.73 -44.73 -27.34
N THR A 112 -24.10 -44.31 -28.55
CA THR A 112 -23.27 -43.49 -29.44
C THR A 112 -23.76 -42.05 -29.54
N SER A 113 -24.99 -41.78 -29.09
CA SER A 113 -25.63 -40.47 -29.16
C SER A 113 -25.40 -39.66 -27.88
N ALA A 114 -25.52 -38.34 -27.97
CA ALA A 114 -25.60 -37.46 -26.81
C ALA A 114 -27.04 -37.36 -26.27
N PRO A 115 -27.24 -36.98 -25.00
CA PRO A 115 -28.55 -36.58 -24.50
C PRO A 115 -29.01 -35.26 -25.12
N SER A 116 -30.32 -34.98 -25.10
CA SER A 116 -30.88 -33.68 -25.51
C SER A 116 -30.25 -32.48 -24.79
N ASP A 117 -29.71 -32.70 -23.59
CA ASP A 117 -29.06 -31.69 -22.75
C ASP A 117 -27.82 -31.06 -23.43
N VAL A 118 -27.23 -31.73 -24.44
CA VAL A 118 -26.19 -31.13 -25.30
C VAL A 118 -26.61 -29.77 -25.85
N TYR A 119 -27.88 -29.59 -26.22
CA TYR A 119 -28.39 -28.32 -26.74
C TYR A 119 -28.41 -27.23 -25.68
N TYR A 120 -28.75 -27.56 -24.44
CA TYR A 120 -28.69 -26.61 -23.33
C TYR A 120 -27.25 -26.17 -23.06
N HIS A 121 -26.32 -27.12 -22.97
CA HIS A 121 -24.91 -26.83 -22.71
C HIS A 121 -24.28 -26.03 -23.86
N LEU A 122 -24.66 -26.32 -25.10
CA LEU A 122 -24.19 -25.56 -26.26
C LEU A 122 -24.80 -24.13 -26.27
N GLY A 123 -26.06 -23.98 -25.88
CA GLY A 123 -26.69 -22.67 -25.64
C GLY A 123 -25.93 -21.85 -24.60
N ARG A 124 -25.56 -22.46 -23.46
CA ARG A 124 -24.70 -21.83 -22.44
C ARG A 124 -23.35 -21.42 -22.99
N CYS A 125 -22.68 -22.30 -23.75
CA CYS A 125 -21.38 -21.98 -24.32
C CYS A 125 -21.44 -20.81 -25.30
N TYR A 126 -22.46 -20.74 -26.17
CA TYR A 126 -22.61 -19.58 -27.05
C TYR A 126 -22.99 -18.31 -26.27
N HIS A 127 -23.77 -18.43 -25.19
CA HIS A 127 -24.10 -17.30 -24.34
C HIS A 127 -22.83 -16.73 -23.71
N LEU A 128 -22.03 -17.57 -23.04
CA LEU A 128 -20.75 -17.21 -22.43
C LEU A 128 -19.71 -16.67 -23.43
N ASN A 129 -19.80 -17.06 -24.70
CA ASN A 129 -18.92 -16.62 -25.78
C ASN A 129 -19.48 -15.44 -26.58
N ASP A 130 -20.23 -14.54 -25.92
CA ASP A 130 -20.82 -13.32 -26.48
C ASP A 130 -21.65 -13.52 -27.76
N GLN A 131 -22.31 -14.69 -27.93
CA GLN A 131 -23.12 -15.05 -29.10
C GLN A 131 -24.59 -15.30 -28.73
N PRO A 132 -25.34 -14.26 -28.29
CA PRO A 132 -26.69 -14.42 -27.73
C PRO A 132 -27.71 -14.97 -28.74
N ASP A 133 -27.62 -14.64 -30.03
CA ASP A 133 -28.58 -15.15 -31.01
C ASP A 133 -28.44 -16.67 -31.21
N LYS A 134 -27.21 -17.20 -31.25
CA LYS A 134 -26.97 -18.65 -31.29
C LYS A 134 -27.35 -19.32 -29.98
N ALA A 135 -27.08 -18.67 -28.85
CA ALA A 135 -27.49 -19.17 -27.55
C ALA A 135 -29.02 -19.37 -27.49
N ILE A 136 -29.78 -18.37 -27.93
CA ILE A 136 -31.25 -18.42 -28.03
C ILE A 136 -31.70 -19.57 -28.94
N GLU A 137 -31.07 -19.76 -30.10
CA GLU A 137 -31.36 -20.88 -31.01
C GLU A 137 -31.26 -22.22 -30.28
N TYR A 138 -30.13 -22.47 -29.60
CA TYR A 138 -29.88 -23.74 -28.92
C TYR A 138 -30.69 -23.93 -27.64
N TYR A 139 -30.98 -22.88 -26.89
CA TYR A 139 -31.93 -22.97 -25.77
C TYR A 139 -33.33 -23.33 -26.26
N ASN A 140 -33.79 -22.75 -27.37
CA ASN A 140 -35.08 -23.14 -27.97
C ASN A 140 -35.06 -24.58 -28.47
N LEU A 141 -33.97 -25.01 -29.11
CA LEU A 141 -33.80 -26.40 -29.56
C LEU A 141 -33.83 -27.37 -28.39
N PHE A 142 -33.19 -27.02 -27.27
CA PHE A 142 -33.28 -27.78 -26.02
C PHE A 142 -34.74 -27.87 -25.52
N ILE A 143 -35.44 -26.74 -25.40
CA ILE A 143 -36.83 -26.70 -24.90
C ILE A 143 -37.75 -27.58 -25.76
N GLN A 144 -37.56 -27.59 -27.08
CA GLN A 144 -38.36 -28.40 -28.01
C GLN A 144 -38.09 -29.90 -27.91
N ASN A 145 -36.85 -30.31 -27.59
CA ASN A 145 -36.43 -31.72 -27.61
C ASN A 145 -36.35 -32.36 -26.21
N SER A 146 -36.27 -31.55 -25.16
CA SER A 146 -36.11 -32.01 -23.78
C SER A 146 -37.34 -32.74 -23.24
N LEU A 147 -37.12 -33.51 -22.16
CA LEU A 147 -38.22 -34.05 -21.37
C LEU A 147 -38.97 -32.90 -20.67
N LYS A 148 -40.31 -32.91 -20.73
CA LYS A 148 -41.17 -31.84 -20.16
C LYS A 148 -40.92 -31.52 -18.68
N LYS A 149 -40.31 -32.44 -17.91
CA LYS A 149 -40.00 -32.29 -16.49
C LYS A 149 -38.51 -32.00 -16.20
N SER A 150 -37.70 -31.74 -17.22
CA SER A 150 -36.29 -31.39 -17.01
C SER A 150 -36.17 -30.05 -16.30
N GLU A 151 -35.40 -30.00 -15.21
CA GLU A 151 -35.14 -28.78 -14.45
C GLU A 151 -34.35 -27.74 -15.26
N LEU A 152 -33.64 -28.17 -16.31
CA LEU A 152 -32.92 -27.28 -17.22
C LEU A 152 -33.85 -26.45 -18.11
N VAL A 153 -35.13 -26.80 -18.23
CA VAL A 153 -36.09 -26.05 -19.07
C VAL A 153 -36.27 -24.63 -18.57
N ASP A 154 -36.39 -24.44 -17.25
CA ASP A 154 -36.56 -23.11 -16.68
C ASP A 154 -35.24 -22.32 -16.70
N LYS A 155 -34.09 -22.99 -16.57
CA LYS A 155 -32.77 -22.38 -16.80
C LYS A 155 -32.59 -21.93 -18.25
N ALA A 156 -33.02 -22.71 -19.23
CA ALA A 156 -32.97 -22.35 -20.65
C ALA A 156 -33.86 -21.14 -20.97
N LYS A 157 -35.08 -21.08 -20.39
CA LYS A 157 -35.96 -19.91 -20.53
C LYS A 157 -35.33 -18.66 -19.92
N LEU A 158 -34.75 -18.77 -18.73
CA LEU A 158 -34.02 -17.66 -18.10
C LEU A 158 -32.85 -17.21 -19.00
N GLY A 159 -32.05 -18.15 -19.51
CA GLY A 159 -30.94 -17.87 -20.41
C GLY A 159 -31.39 -17.13 -21.69
N ILE A 160 -32.55 -17.45 -22.26
CA ILE A 160 -33.12 -16.70 -23.40
C ILE A 160 -33.42 -15.24 -23.00
N ILE A 161 -34.01 -15.02 -21.83
CA ILE A 161 -34.30 -13.66 -21.34
C ILE A 161 -33.01 -12.87 -21.14
N GLN A 162 -32.01 -13.49 -20.50
CA GLN A 162 -30.70 -12.88 -20.27
C GLN A 162 -29.95 -12.59 -21.58
N CYS A 163 -30.07 -13.46 -22.59
CA CYS A 163 -29.53 -13.20 -23.93
C CYS A 163 -30.15 -11.94 -24.58
N GLU A 164 -31.44 -11.68 -24.37
CA GLU A 164 -32.07 -10.45 -24.86
C GLU A 164 -31.59 -9.20 -24.09
N VAL A 165 -31.31 -9.33 -22.79
CA VAL A 165 -30.63 -8.27 -22.02
C VAL A 165 -29.21 -8.03 -22.56
N ALA A 166 -28.45 -9.09 -22.85
CA ALA A 166 -27.11 -8.99 -23.45
C ALA A 166 -27.13 -8.29 -24.81
N LYS A 167 -28.05 -8.65 -25.70
CA LYS A 167 -28.24 -7.98 -27.00
C LYS A 167 -28.46 -6.47 -26.83
N LYS A 168 -29.29 -6.08 -25.86
CA LYS A 168 -29.52 -4.67 -25.54
C LYS A 168 -28.25 -4.00 -25.00
N ALA A 169 -27.56 -4.63 -24.05
CA ALA A 169 -26.32 -4.12 -23.47
C ALA A 169 -25.23 -3.91 -24.54
N PHE A 170 -25.02 -4.87 -25.44
CA PHE A 170 -24.05 -4.77 -26.54
C PHE A 170 -24.38 -3.64 -27.52
N SER A 171 -25.67 -3.36 -27.75
CA SER A 171 -26.07 -2.24 -28.61
C SER A 171 -25.92 -0.85 -27.94
N THR A 172 -25.74 -0.82 -26.62
CA THR A 172 -25.64 0.42 -25.82
C THR A 172 -24.53 0.34 -24.76
N PRO A 173 -23.26 0.14 -25.18
CA PRO A 173 -22.16 -0.03 -24.25
C PRO A 173 -21.96 1.22 -23.37
N LYS A 174 -21.65 0.99 -22.10
CA LYS A 174 -21.32 2.05 -21.13
C LYS A 174 -19.90 2.57 -21.35
N SER A 175 -19.68 3.82 -20.92
CA SER A 175 -18.35 4.43 -20.84
C SER A 175 -17.56 3.81 -19.67
N ALA A 176 -17.00 2.62 -19.89
CA ALA A 176 -16.20 1.92 -18.90
C ALA A 176 -15.05 1.16 -19.56
N LYS A 177 -13.92 1.06 -18.87
CA LYS A 177 -12.81 0.16 -19.21
C LYS A 177 -12.77 -0.97 -18.21
N VAL A 178 -12.48 -2.17 -18.71
CA VAL A 178 -12.37 -3.39 -17.90
C VAL A 178 -11.02 -4.02 -18.22
N ASN A 179 -10.09 -3.94 -17.27
CA ASN A 179 -8.70 -4.31 -17.45
C ASN A 179 -8.38 -5.54 -16.57
N ASN A 180 -7.92 -6.62 -17.19
CA ASN A 180 -7.39 -7.77 -16.44
C ASN A 180 -6.13 -7.36 -15.68
N LEU A 181 -6.03 -7.64 -14.38
CA LEU A 181 -4.88 -7.22 -13.58
C LEU A 181 -3.57 -7.93 -13.92
N ASN A 182 -3.61 -9.00 -14.71
CA ASN A 182 -2.44 -9.75 -15.15
C ASN A 182 -1.55 -10.18 -13.96
N THR A 183 -0.34 -10.65 -14.27
CA THR A 183 0.65 -11.03 -13.25
C THR A 183 1.21 -9.76 -12.60
N PRO A 184 1.38 -9.70 -11.26
CA PRO A 184 1.44 -10.83 -10.33
C PRO A 184 0.12 -11.17 -9.61
N VAL A 185 -0.98 -10.47 -9.88
CA VAL A 185 -2.28 -10.73 -9.25
C VAL A 185 -2.92 -11.96 -9.89
N ASN A 186 -3.30 -11.89 -11.16
CA ASN A 186 -3.88 -13.03 -11.88
C ASN A 186 -2.80 -14.00 -12.39
N THR A 187 -3.09 -15.29 -12.24
CA THR A 187 -2.27 -16.43 -12.64
C THR A 187 -3.09 -17.38 -13.52
N ILE A 188 -2.62 -18.61 -13.71
CA ILE A 188 -3.40 -19.67 -14.38
C ILE A 188 -4.43 -20.32 -13.45
N PHE A 189 -4.37 -20.00 -12.15
CA PHE A 189 -5.29 -20.49 -11.13
C PHE A 189 -6.42 -19.49 -10.93
N PRO A 190 -7.53 -19.89 -10.28
CA PRO A 190 -8.59 -18.95 -9.93
C PRO A 190 -8.10 -17.85 -8.96
N GLU A 191 -8.41 -16.59 -9.28
CA GLU A 191 -8.33 -15.42 -8.40
C GLU A 191 -9.66 -14.66 -8.39
N TYR A 192 -10.23 -14.44 -7.21
CA TYR A 192 -11.56 -13.86 -7.08
C TYR A 192 -11.78 -13.24 -5.69
N SER A 193 -12.98 -12.68 -5.47
CA SER A 193 -13.37 -11.92 -4.28
C SER A 193 -12.41 -10.77 -3.93
N PRO A 194 -12.15 -9.83 -4.86
CA PRO A 194 -11.27 -8.70 -4.61
C PRO A 194 -11.91 -7.69 -3.66
N VAL A 195 -11.16 -7.31 -2.63
CA VAL A 195 -11.47 -6.20 -1.74
C VAL A 195 -10.35 -5.18 -1.83
N VAL A 196 -10.62 -4.07 -2.52
CA VAL A 196 -9.70 -2.94 -2.59
C VAL A 196 -9.85 -2.04 -1.36
N SER A 197 -8.74 -1.53 -0.82
CA SER A 197 -8.80 -0.42 0.13
C SER A 197 -9.41 0.81 -0.53
N LEU A 198 -10.13 1.64 0.22
CA LEU A 198 -10.80 2.81 -0.36
C LEU A 198 -9.82 3.81 -1.00
N ASP A 199 -8.57 3.86 -0.55
CA ASP A 199 -7.53 4.67 -1.18
C ASP A 199 -6.83 4.00 -2.38
N GLY A 200 -7.23 2.79 -2.75
CA GLY A 200 -6.72 2.04 -3.91
C GLY A 200 -5.29 1.51 -3.75
N LYS A 201 -4.77 1.42 -2.53
CA LYS A 201 -3.37 1.03 -2.26
C LYS A 201 -3.17 -0.42 -1.81
N SER A 202 -4.22 -1.09 -1.38
CA SER A 202 -4.21 -2.50 -1.00
C SER A 202 -5.29 -3.24 -1.78
N LEU A 203 -4.97 -4.46 -2.22
CA LEU A 203 -5.93 -5.39 -2.84
C LEU A 203 -5.84 -6.73 -2.12
N TYR A 204 -6.88 -7.06 -1.37
CA TYR A 204 -7.07 -8.36 -0.75
C TYR A 204 -7.89 -9.23 -1.71
N PHE A 205 -7.58 -10.51 -1.83
CA PHE A 205 -8.30 -11.40 -2.73
C PHE A 205 -8.07 -12.86 -2.37
N THR A 206 -9.01 -13.72 -2.78
CA THR A 206 -8.89 -15.17 -2.70
C THR A 206 -8.12 -15.70 -3.91
N SER A 207 -7.23 -16.67 -3.69
CA SER A 207 -6.55 -17.39 -4.76
C SER A 207 -6.42 -18.86 -4.44
N ARG A 208 -6.56 -19.71 -5.47
CA ARG A 208 -6.30 -21.17 -5.40
C ARG A 208 -4.94 -21.53 -6.02
N ARG A 209 -3.92 -20.69 -5.79
CA ARG A 209 -2.55 -20.93 -6.27
C ARG A 209 -1.81 -21.89 -5.32
N PRO A 210 -0.89 -22.73 -5.83
CA PRO A 210 -0.07 -23.57 -4.97
C PRO A 210 0.81 -22.76 -4.03
N TRP A 211 1.03 -23.31 -2.84
CA TRP A 211 2.06 -22.80 -1.94
C TRP A 211 3.46 -23.12 -2.49
N LYS A 212 4.41 -22.21 -2.26
CA LYS A 212 5.79 -22.35 -2.78
C LYS A 212 6.54 -23.58 -2.26
N ASN A 213 6.14 -24.10 -1.11
CA ASN A 213 6.71 -25.28 -0.46
C ASN A 213 5.96 -26.58 -0.81
N ASN A 214 4.95 -26.53 -1.69
CA ASN A 214 4.11 -27.65 -2.13
C ASN A 214 3.27 -28.33 -1.02
N GLU A 215 3.09 -27.72 0.15
CA GLU A 215 2.30 -28.33 1.24
C GLU A 215 0.82 -28.53 0.87
N THR A 216 0.27 -27.71 -0.02
CA THR A 216 -1.12 -27.80 -0.50
C THR A 216 -1.37 -28.89 -1.54
N GLU A 217 -0.34 -29.58 -2.06
CA GLU A 217 -0.50 -30.53 -3.17
C GLU A 217 -1.40 -31.72 -2.80
N GLN A 218 -1.29 -32.20 -1.57
CA GLN A 218 -2.09 -33.33 -1.06
C GLN A 218 -3.53 -32.94 -0.69
N TYR A 219 -3.84 -31.65 -0.64
CA TYR A 219 -5.13 -31.12 -0.20
C TYR A 219 -5.98 -30.56 -1.35
N ARG A 220 -5.63 -30.91 -2.60
CA ARG A 220 -6.45 -30.54 -3.75
C ARG A 220 -7.87 -31.09 -3.59
N ASP A 221 -8.84 -30.25 -3.93
CA ASP A 221 -10.24 -30.64 -3.97
C ASP A 221 -10.38 -31.88 -4.87
N PRO A 222 -10.90 -33.01 -4.37
CA PRO A 222 -10.90 -34.25 -5.14
C PRO A 222 -11.86 -34.22 -6.34
N LYS A 223 -12.82 -33.29 -6.39
CA LYS A 223 -13.79 -33.18 -7.49
C LYS A 223 -13.23 -32.41 -8.69
N LEU A 224 -12.65 -31.24 -8.42
CA LEU A 224 -12.15 -30.27 -9.40
C LEU A 224 -10.62 -30.30 -9.56
N TYR A 225 -9.90 -30.95 -8.65
CA TYR A 225 -8.44 -31.03 -8.60
C TYR A 225 -7.74 -29.66 -8.45
N GLN A 226 -8.43 -28.72 -7.81
CA GLN A 226 -7.96 -27.37 -7.51
C GLN A 226 -7.33 -27.30 -6.12
N TYR A 227 -6.39 -26.38 -5.91
CA TYR A 227 -5.84 -26.13 -4.57
C TYR A 227 -6.88 -25.49 -3.64
N PRO A 228 -6.68 -25.61 -2.32
CA PRO A 228 -7.45 -24.87 -1.34
C PRO A 228 -7.42 -23.36 -1.58
N GLU A 229 -8.45 -22.69 -1.08
CA GLU A 229 -8.58 -21.24 -1.13
C GLU A 229 -7.74 -20.57 -0.04
N ASP A 230 -6.93 -19.60 -0.42
CA ASP A 230 -6.19 -18.77 0.52
C ASP A 230 -6.41 -17.28 0.24
N ILE A 231 -6.24 -16.48 1.28
CA ILE A 231 -6.31 -15.02 1.17
C ILE A 231 -4.92 -14.44 0.94
N TYR A 232 -4.80 -13.63 -0.11
CA TYR A 232 -3.61 -12.89 -0.46
C TYR A 232 -3.87 -11.39 -0.40
N VAL A 233 -2.82 -10.63 -0.08
CA VAL A 233 -2.80 -9.17 -0.19
C VAL A 233 -1.69 -8.71 -1.13
N SER A 234 -2.01 -7.84 -2.07
CA SER A 234 -1.05 -7.11 -2.88
C SER A 234 -1.11 -5.62 -2.56
N ILE A 235 0.06 -4.97 -2.52
CA ILE A 235 0.19 -3.55 -2.24
C ILE A 235 0.61 -2.82 -3.52
N MET A 236 -0.04 -1.70 -3.80
CA MET A 236 0.28 -0.83 -4.92
C MET A 236 1.61 -0.10 -4.68
N GLU A 237 2.51 -0.16 -5.66
CA GLU A 237 3.74 0.63 -5.73
C GLU A 237 3.45 2.08 -6.13
N ALA A 238 4.40 2.98 -5.83
CA ALA A 238 4.31 4.38 -6.25
C ALA A 238 4.23 4.59 -7.78
N ASN A 239 4.68 3.61 -8.56
CA ASN A 239 4.61 3.63 -10.03
C ASN A 239 3.26 3.11 -10.58
N GLY A 240 2.30 2.77 -9.72
CA GLY A 240 0.98 2.26 -10.13
C GLY A 240 0.94 0.77 -10.46
N THR A 241 1.95 -0.02 -10.06
CA THR A 241 1.96 -1.47 -10.26
C THR A 241 1.73 -2.24 -8.97
N TRP A 242 1.07 -3.40 -9.05
CA TRP A 242 0.83 -4.28 -7.91
C TRP A 242 2.09 -5.10 -7.55
N LYS A 243 2.48 -5.12 -6.28
CA LYS A 243 3.54 -6.00 -5.77
C LYS A 243 3.16 -7.47 -5.90
N ALA A 244 4.17 -8.35 -5.85
CA ALA A 244 3.94 -9.79 -5.65
C ALA A 244 3.04 -10.02 -4.41
N PRO A 245 1.87 -10.67 -4.56
CA PRO A 245 0.95 -10.89 -3.45
C PRO A 245 1.58 -11.72 -2.32
N LYS A 246 1.21 -11.40 -1.09
CA LYS A 246 1.59 -12.15 0.11
C LYS A 246 0.37 -12.84 0.68
N ARG A 247 0.48 -14.14 0.97
CA ARG A 247 -0.56 -14.88 1.69
C ARG A 247 -0.69 -14.34 3.11
N LEU A 248 -1.91 -14.27 3.64
CA LEU A 248 -2.12 -13.92 5.05
C LEU A 248 -1.75 -15.09 5.97
N GLU A 249 -1.22 -14.77 7.14
CA GLU A 249 -0.59 -15.77 8.02
C GLU A 249 -1.57 -16.76 8.66
N PHE A 250 -2.85 -16.40 8.76
CA PHE A 250 -3.89 -17.26 9.33
C PHE A 250 -4.42 -18.34 8.37
N CYS A 251 -3.99 -18.37 7.10
CA CYS A 251 -4.46 -19.38 6.14
C CYS A 251 -3.70 -20.69 6.33
N TYR A 252 -4.43 -21.81 6.35
CA TYR A 252 -3.91 -23.16 6.53
C TYR A 252 -3.94 -23.98 5.24
N GLU A 253 -2.99 -24.89 5.06
CA GLU A 253 -2.78 -25.64 3.82
C GLU A 253 -3.91 -26.60 3.44
N ASN A 254 -4.84 -26.86 4.36
CA ASN A 254 -5.89 -27.87 4.27
C ASN A 254 -7.30 -27.30 4.54
N ILE A 255 -7.44 -25.97 4.55
CA ILE A 255 -8.70 -25.26 4.78
C ILE A 255 -8.95 -24.35 3.57
N ASN A 256 -10.23 -24.05 3.31
CA ASN A 256 -10.59 -23.01 2.35
C ASN A 256 -10.93 -21.73 3.11
N GLU A 257 -10.07 -20.73 2.97
CA GLU A 257 -10.25 -19.38 3.51
C GLU A 257 -10.39 -18.38 2.36
N ALA A 258 -11.57 -17.77 2.24
CA ALA A 258 -11.85 -16.79 1.20
C ALA A 258 -12.10 -15.39 1.77
N THR A 259 -11.70 -14.37 1.00
CA THR A 259 -11.88 -12.96 1.36
C THR A 259 -13.36 -12.58 1.25
N ILE A 260 -13.89 -11.85 2.24
CA ILE A 260 -15.23 -11.26 2.19
C ILE A 260 -15.13 -9.73 2.14
N ALA A 261 -14.61 -9.11 3.19
CA ALA A 261 -14.57 -7.66 3.34
C ALA A 261 -13.40 -7.22 4.21
N VAL A 262 -13.01 -5.94 4.13
CA VAL A 262 -11.96 -5.34 4.96
C VAL A 262 -12.47 -4.01 5.50
N SER A 263 -12.19 -3.72 6.76
CA SER A 263 -12.55 -2.43 7.36
C SER A 263 -11.79 -1.27 6.70
N VAL A 264 -12.34 -0.05 6.75
CA VAL A 264 -11.76 1.14 6.11
C VAL A 264 -10.31 1.43 6.58
N ASP A 265 -10.02 1.12 7.84
CA ASP A 265 -8.69 1.26 8.45
C ASP A 265 -7.76 0.06 8.23
N GLU A 266 -8.23 -0.96 7.50
CA GLU A 266 -7.56 -2.25 7.25
C GLU A 266 -7.13 -2.98 8.54
N LYS A 267 -7.75 -2.66 9.69
CA LYS A 267 -7.49 -3.34 10.97
C LYS A 267 -8.33 -4.59 11.16
N ARG A 268 -9.34 -4.84 10.33
CA ARG A 268 -10.14 -6.06 10.38
C ARG A 268 -10.39 -6.58 8.98
N ILE A 269 -10.21 -7.88 8.81
CA ILE A 269 -10.64 -8.62 7.63
C ILE A 269 -11.77 -9.57 8.03
N TYR A 270 -12.80 -9.67 7.19
CA TYR A 270 -13.85 -10.67 7.26
C TYR A 270 -13.57 -11.74 6.21
N THR A 271 -13.76 -12.98 6.59
CA THR A 271 -13.42 -14.14 5.77
C THR A 271 -14.53 -15.16 5.77
N TYR A 272 -14.58 -15.96 4.72
CA TYR A 272 -15.41 -17.14 4.61
C TYR A 272 -14.58 -18.36 5.01
N GLN A 273 -15.16 -19.27 5.77
CA GLN A 273 -14.61 -20.59 6.01
C GLN A 273 -15.74 -21.61 6.09
N ASP A 274 -15.58 -22.77 5.46
CA ASP A 274 -16.60 -23.82 5.46
C ASP A 274 -16.34 -24.87 6.56
N VAL A 275 -16.62 -24.51 7.82
CA VAL A 275 -16.45 -25.42 8.97
C VAL A 275 -17.72 -26.22 9.25
N SER A 276 -18.88 -25.57 9.19
CA SER A 276 -20.18 -26.19 9.47
C SER A 276 -20.86 -26.85 8.26
N GLY A 277 -20.37 -26.62 7.04
CA GLY A 277 -21.04 -27.02 5.79
C GLY A 277 -22.06 -26.01 5.28
N ALA A 278 -22.28 -24.90 6.02
CA ALA A 278 -23.23 -23.84 5.66
C ALA A 278 -22.52 -22.54 5.24
N GLY A 279 -21.19 -22.52 5.19
CA GLY A 279 -20.44 -21.31 4.87
C GLY A 279 -20.52 -20.26 5.98
N ASP A 280 -19.50 -20.23 6.84
CA ASP A 280 -19.46 -19.38 8.02
C ASP A 280 -18.59 -18.13 7.76
N ILE A 281 -19.05 -17.00 8.30
CA ILE A 281 -18.34 -15.73 8.34
C ILE A 281 -17.46 -15.68 9.58
N TYR A 282 -16.17 -15.53 9.35
CA TYR A 282 -15.13 -15.30 10.34
C TYR A 282 -14.55 -13.88 10.20
N TYR A 283 -13.75 -13.48 11.16
CA TYR A 283 -12.95 -12.27 11.07
C TYR A 283 -11.58 -12.46 11.72
N SER A 284 -10.63 -11.59 11.36
CA SER A 284 -9.36 -11.44 12.06
C SER A 284 -9.03 -9.96 12.23
N ASP A 285 -8.58 -9.60 13.43
CA ASP A 285 -8.10 -8.27 13.77
C ASP A 285 -6.58 -8.16 13.57
N PHE A 286 -6.13 -6.98 13.14
CA PHE A 286 -4.73 -6.64 13.01
C PHE A 286 -4.21 -6.07 14.33
N LEU A 287 -3.38 -6.84 15.02
CA LEU A 287 -2.79 -6.49 16.31
C LEU A 287 -1.31 -6.90 16.29
N ARG A 288 -0.41 -6.11 16.91
CA ARG A 288 1.01 -6.46 17.02
C ARG A 288 1.67 -6.76 15.67
N ASN A 289 1.37 -5.94 14.66
CA ASN A 289 1.88 -6.02 13.29
C ASN A 289 1.46 -7.26 12.47
N GLN A 290 0.42 -7.98 12.88
CA GLN A 290 -0.10 -9.12 12.13
C GLN A 290 -1.60 -9.30 12.33
N PHE A 291 -2.26 -9.93 11.36
CA PHE A 291 -3.60 -10.46 11.56
C PHE A 291 -3.53 -11.63 12.54
N GLN A 292 -4.46 -11.67 13.50
CA GLN A 292 -4.56 -12.77 14.44
C GLN A 292 -5.21 -14.00 13.78
N ILE A 293 -5.34 -15.09 14.53
CA ILE A 293 -6.13 -16.25 14.12
C ILE A 293 -7.59 -15.86 13.84
N LEU A 294 -8.27 -16.62 12.98
CA LEU A 294 -9.67 -16.38 12.65
C LEU A 294 -10.58 -16.66 13.86
N GLU A 295 -11.53 -15.75 14.08
CA GLU A 295 -12.59 -15.87 15.07
C GLU A 295 -13.96 -15.87 14.37
N GLN A 296 -14.86 -16.77 14.79
CA GLN A 296 -16.19 -16.85 14.20
C GLN A 296 -16.99 -15.57 14.55
N LEU A 297 -17.64 -14.97 13.54
CA LEU A 297 -18.46 -13.79 13.77
C LEU A 297 -19.66 -14.14 14.66
N SER A 298 -19.63 -13.64 15.89
CA SER A 298 -20.62 -13.96 16.92
C SER A 298 -21.72 -12.89 16.97
N ILE A 299 -22.55 -12.84 15.94
CA ILE A 299 -23.74 -11.97 15.86
C ILE A 299 -24.99 -12.85 15.83
N GLN A 300 -25.97 -12.52 16.69
CA GLN A 300 -27.22 -13.27 16.74
C GLN A 300 -27.91 -13.27 15.36
N GLY A 301 -28.18 -14.47 14.84
CA GLY A 301 -28.81 -14.66 13.54
C GLY A 301 -27.88 -14.59 12.34
N ILE A 302 -26.56 -14.62 12.53
CA ILE A 302 -25.53 -14.85 11.49
C ILE A 302 -24.74 -16.11 11.87
N ASN A 303 -24.16 -16.80 10.88
CA ASN A 303 -23.57 -18.14 10.99
C ASN A 303 -24.62 -19.18 11.40
N THR A 304 -25.74 -19.16 10.68
CA THR A 304 -26.81 -20.15 10.86
C THR A 304 -26.55 -21.43 10.05
N GLU A 305 -27.46 -22.40 10.11
CA GLU A 305 -27.38 -23.63 9.29
C GLU A 305 -27.63 -23.40 7.78
N TYR A 306 -27.99 -22.18 7.39
CA TYR A 306 -28.29 -21.80 6.01
C TYR A 306 -27.06 -21.17 5.35
N TRP A 307 -27.00 -21.26 4.02
CA TRP A 307 -25.84 -20.79 3.27
C TRP A 307 -25.60 -19.27 3.40
N GLU A 308 -24.52 -18.87 4.08
CA GLU A 308 -24.23 -17.48 4.49
C GLU A 308 -22.83 -17.01 4.06
N THR A 309 -22.60 -16.99 2.76
CA THR A 309 -21.25 -16.91 2.15
C THR A 309 -20.56 -15.56 2.20
N HIS A 310 -21.28 -14.46 2.41
CA HIS A 310 -20.73 -13.12 2.21
C HIS A 310 -21.40 -12.06 3.07
N CYS A 311 -20.64 -11.01 3.39
CA CYS A 311 -21.15 -9.81 4.02
C CYS A 311 -20.34 -8.57 3.65
N THR A 312 -20.88 -7.41 3.96
CA THR A 312 -20.16 -6.14 3.94
C THR A 312 -20.55 -5.33 5.16
N VAL A 313 -19.59 -4.57 5.68
CA VAL A 313 -19.79 -3.64 6.79
C VAL A 313 -19.79 -2.24 6.22
N THR A 314 -20.76 -1.43 6.63
CA THR A 314 -20.79 -0.02 6.19
C THR A 314 -19.54 0.72 6.67
N PRO A 315 -19.03 1.70 5.91
CA PRO A 315 -17.88 2.51 6.31
C PRO A 315 -17.96 3.11 7.72
N ASP A 316 -19.16 3.45 8.19
CA ASP A 316 -19.41 3.95 9.55
C ASP A 316 -19.47 2.86 10.64
N GLY A 317 -19.37 1.59 10.27
CA GLY A 317 -19.42 0.43 11.17
C GLY A 317 -20.79 0.16 11.80
N LYS A 318 -21.87 0.82 11.35
CA LYS A 318 -23.20 0.75 11.98
C LYS A 318 -24.11 -0.32 11.38
N ASN A 319 -23.81 -0.84 10.20
CA ASN A 319 -24.63 -1.85 9.55
C ASN A 319 -23.76 -2.95 8.96
N ILE A 320 -24.27 -4.17 9.00
CA ILE A 320 -23.74 -5.30 8.24
C ILE A 320 -24.84 -5.75 7.30
N TYR A 321 -24.52 -5.88 6.02
CA TYR A 321 -25.36 -6.54 5.04
C TYR A 321 -24.75 -7.89 4.73
N PHE A 322 -25.55 -8.95 4.72
CA PHE A 322 -25.06 -10.31 4.51
C PHE A 322 -26.09 -11.12 3.72
N VAL A 323 -25.66 -12.21 3.12
CA VAL A 323 -26.52 -13.05 2.26
C VAL A 323 -26.96 -14.30 3.00
N SER A 324 -28.17 -14.80 2.75
CA SER A 324 -28.65 -16.04 3.36
C SER A 324 -29.77 -16.67 2.54
N GLU A 325 -29.80 -18.00 2.43
CA GLU A 325 -30.94 -18.75 1.87
C GLU A 325 -31.97 -19.20 2.94
N ARG A 326 -31.95 -18.54 4.11
CA ARG A 326 -32.84 -18.89 5.23
C ARG A 326 -34.33 -18.84 4.85
N PRO A 327 -35.19 -19.67 5.48
CA PRO A 327 -36.63 -19.63 5.29
C PRO A 327 -37.24 -18.25 5.59
N GLY A 328 -38.20 -17.85 4.78
CA GLY A 328 -38.85 -16.53 4.87
C GLY A 328 -38.27 -15.48 3.93
N GLY A 329 -37.21 -15.83 3.18
CA GLY A 329 -36.75 -15.06 2.02
C GLY A 329 -37.70 -15.12 0.81
N LEU A 330 -37.33 -14.41 -0.25
CA LEU A 330 -38.10 -14.27 -1.50
C LEU A 330 -37.69 -15.28 -2.57
N GLY A 331 -36.47 -15.80 -2.53
CA GLY A 331 -35.90 -16.61 -3.60
C GLY A 331 -34.81 -17.57 -3.16
N GLY A 332 -33.71 -17.56 -3.92
CA GLY A 332 -32.49 -18.28 -3.60
C GLY A 332 -31.80 -17.62 -2.41
N ARG A 333 -30.59 -17.09 -2.62
CA ARG A 333 -29.93 -16.27 -1.60
C ARG A 333 -30.47 -14.84 -1.64
N ASP A 334 -30.84 -14.35 -0.46
CA ASP A 334 -31.34 -12.99 -0.26
C ASP A 334 -30.35 -12.16 0.54
N ILE A 335 -30.33 -10.85 0.34
CA ILE A 335 -29.59 -9.89 1.18
C ILE A 335 -30.43 -9.51 2.42
N TYR A 336 -29.79 -9.61 3.57
CA TYR A 336 -30.27 -9.21 4.90
C TYR A 336 -29.41 -8.09 5.47
N ARG A 337 -29.95 -7.36 6.47
CA ARG A 337 -29.26 -6.31 7.22
C ARG A 337 -29.38 -6.54 8.72
N VAL A 338 -28.29 -6.29 9.44
CA VAL A 338 -28.30 -6.06 10.90
C VAL A 338 -27.77 -4.66 11.20
N VAL A 339 -28.32 -4.03 12.24
CA VAL A 339 -28.00 -2.65 12.66
C VAL A 339 -27.37 -2.67 14.05
N LYS A 340 -26.28 -1.92 14.22
CA LYS A 340 -25.66 -1.72 15.52
C LYS A 340 -26.47 -0.70 16.32
N MET A 341 -27.00 -1.16 17.45
CA MET A 341 -27.80 -0.36 18.37
C MET A 341 -26.92 0.51 19.27
N ALA A 342 -27.52 1.50 19.94
CA ALA A 342 -26.81 2.43 20.82
C ALA A 342 -26.11 1.75 22.02
N ASP A 343 -26.56 0.58 22.44
CA ASP A 343 -25.93 -0.24 23.49
C ASP A 343 -24.79 -1.14 22.97
N GLY A 344 -24.47 -1.04 21.68
CA GLY A 344 -23.42 -1.79 21.01
C GLY A 344 -23.84 -3.18 20.50
N ARG A 345 -25.06 -3.65 20.82
CA ARG A 345 -25.58 -4.93 20.31
C ARG A 345 -26.07 -4.78 18.87
N TRP A 346 -26.09 -5.88 18.13
CA TRP A 346 -26.67 -5.94 16.80
C TRP A 346 -28.18 -6.28 16.86
N SER A 347 -28.94 -5.76 15.92
CA SER A 347 -30.36 -6.11 15.73
C SER A 347 -30.52 -7.54 15.23
N GLU A 348 -31.75 -8.05 15.27
CA GLU A 348 -32.11 -9.23 14.49
C GLU A 348 -31.96 -8.94 12.98
N PRO A 349 -31.65 -9.97 12.16
CA PRO A 349 -31.57 -9.84 10.71
C PRO A 349 -32.89 -9.43 10.06
N GLN A 350 -32.83 -8.43 9.18
CA GLN A 350 -33.96 -7.94 8.39
C GLN A 350 -33.72 -8.20 6.89
N ASN A 351 -34.64 -8.91 6.23
CA ASN A 351 -34.63 -9.08 4.78
C ASN A 351 -34.84 -7.72 4.08
N LEU A 352 -34.07 -7.41 3.03
CA LEU A 352 -34.18 -6.13 2.31
C LEU A 352 -35.44 -5.99 1.45
N GLY A 353 -36.25 -7.03 1.35
CA GLY A 353 -37.54 -7.02 0.68
C GLY A 353 -37.45 -7.00 -0.85
N PRO A 354 -38.61 -6.97 -1.52
CA PRO A 354 -38.74 -7.26 -2.96
C PRO A 354 -38.19 -6.18 -3.89
N THR A 355 -37.68 -5.08 -3.34
CA THR A 355 -36.98 -4.07 -4.13
C THR A 355 -35.56 -4.51 -4.44
N ILE A 356 -34.89 -5.18 -3.50
CA ILE A 356 -33.52 -5.67 -3.66
C ILE A 356 -33.54 -7.17 -3.99
N ASN A 357 -34.24 -7.95 -3.19
CA ASN A 357 -34.26 -9.40 -3.30
C ASN A 357 -35.28 -9.88 -4.34
N THR A 358 -34.93 -10.89 -5.11
CA THR A 358 -35.74 -11.47 -6.19
C THR A 358 -36.01 -12.95 -5.91
N PRO A 359 -36.79 -13.66 -6.76
CA PRO A 359 -36.91 -15.11 -6.67
C PRO A 359 -35.62 -15.89 -6.99
N TYR A 360 -34.55 -15.20 -7.40
CA TYR A 360 -33.26 -15.75 -7.79
C TYR A 360 -32.22 -15.49 -6.69
N ASP A 361 -30.93 -15.45 -7.01
CA ASP A 361 -29.87 -15.18 -6.04
C ASP A 361 -29.41 -13.73 -6.12
N GLU A 362 -29.31 -13.09 -4.95
CA GLU A 362 -28.58 -11.87 -4.70
C GLU A 362 -27.38 -12.16 -3.79
N ASP A 363 -26.18 -11.78 -4.23
CA ASP A 363 -24.92 -12.15 -3.58
C ASP A 363 -23.91 -10.99 -3.57
N ALA A 364 -22.82 -11.17 -2.82
CA ALA A 364 -21.67 -10.29 -2.77
C ALA A 364 -21.99 -8.79 -2.59
N PRO A 365 -22.81 -8.40 -1.59
CA PRO A 365 -23.12 -6.99 -1.36
C PRO A 365 -21.87 -6.21 -0.96
N PHE A 366 -21.76 -4.98 -1.43
CA PHE A 366 -20.75 -4.00 -1.08
C PHE A 366 -21.39 -2.62 -0.88
N ILE A 367 -21.04 -1.91 0.19
CA ILE A 367 -21.50 -0.54 0.46
C ILE A 367 -20.39 0.47 0.21
N SER A 368 -20.68 1.49 -0.59
CA SER A 368 -19.79 2.61 -0.87
C SER A 368 -19.58 3.55 0.32
N ILE A 369 -18.61 4.47 0.22
CA ILE A 369 -18.19 5.41 1.27
C ILE A 369 -19.31 6.34 1.79
N ASP A 370 -20.36 6.54 0.99
CA ASP A 370 -21.53 7.34 1.33
C ASP A 370 -22.53 6.63 2.27
N ASN A 371 -22.30 5.36 2.59
CA ASN A 371 -23.22 4.48 3.35
C ASN A 371 -24.62 4.32 2.70
N LYS A 372 -24.80 4.70 1.43
CA LYS A 372 -26.10 4.75 0.74
C LYS A 372 -26.10 4.02 -0.60
N THR A 373 -24.96 3.90 -1.26
CA THR A 373 -24.86 3.19 -2.53
C THR A 373 -24.43 1.75 -2.28
N MET A 374 -25.27 0.79 -2.67
CA MET A 374 -25.00 -0.64 -2.61
C MET A 374 -24.73 -1.17 -4.02
N TYR A 375 -23.67 -1.94 -4.15
CA TYR A 375 -23.40 -2.81 -5.28
C TYR A 375 -23.62 -4.25 -4.84
N PHE A 376 -24.22 -5.08 -5.68
CA PHE A 376 -24.40 -6.50 -5.40
C PHE A 376 -24.53 -7.27 -6.72
N ALA A 377 -24.30 -8.58 -6.67
CA ALA A 377 -24.47 -9.45 -7.81
C ALA A 377 -25.88 -10.06 -7.80
N SER A 378 -26.54 -10.15 -8.96
CA SER A 378 -27.79 -10.92 -9.10
C SER A 378 -27.79 -11.75 -10.38
N ASN A 379 -28.39 -12.93 -10.35
CA ASN A 379 -28.50 -13.85 -11.50
C ASN A 379 -29.93 -13.96 -12.07
N GLY A 380 -30.78 -12.96 -11.82
CA GLY A 380 -32.16 -12.92 -12.27
C GLY A 380 -32.37 -12.56 -13.76
N PRO A 381 -33.62 -12.30 -14.17
CA PRO A 381 -33.99 -12.01 -15.56
C PRO A 381 -33.50 -10.66 -16.08
N ASN A 382 -33.02 -9.79 -15.19
CA ASN A 382 -32.43 -8.50 -15.55
C ASN A 382 -30.90 -8.58 -15.76
N SER A 383 -30.29 -9.75 -15.54
CA SER A 383 -28.88 -10.01 -15.82
C SER A 383 -28.68 -10.27 -17.32
N MET A 384 -27.50 -9.96 -17.84
CA MET A 384 -27.13 -10.26 -19.22
C MET A 384 -26.44 -11.61 -19.37
N GLY A 385 -25.90 -12.15 -18.28
CA GLY A 385 -25.28 -13.46 -18.18
C GLY A 385 -25.80 -14.24 -16.97
N GLY A 386 -24.89 -14.85 -16.23
CA GLY A 386 -25.18 -15.43 -14.92
C GLY A 386 -25.33 -14.32 -13.89
N PHE A 387 -24.42 -14.23 -12.93
CA PHE A 387 -24.37 -13.10 -12.01
C PHE A 387 -23.89 -11.83 -12.71
N ASP A 388 -24.64 -10.75 -12.54
CA ASP A 388 -24.29 -9.41 -13.02
C ASP A 388 -24.23 -8.45 -11.83
N ILE A 389 -23.38 -7.43 -11.90
CA ILE A 389 -23.34 -6.34 -10.91
C ILE A 389 -24.51 -5.38 -11.14
N PHE A 390 -25.26 -5.14 -10.06
CA PHE A 390 -26.30 -4.12 -9.96
C PHE A 390 -25.91 -3.05 -8.94
N VAL A 391 -26.46 -1.85 -9.12
CA VAL A 391 -26.35 -0.75 -8.16
C VAL A 391 -27.72 -0.28 -7.70
N ALA A 392 -27.88 -0.06 -6.40
CA ALA A 392 -29.06 0.55 -5.80
C ALA A 392 -28.64 1.65 -4.81
N VAL A 393 -29.41 2.73 -4.72
CA VAL A 393 -29.13 3.87 -3.85
C VAL A 393 -30.25 4.00 -2.83
N ARG A 394 -29.87 4.14 -1.55
CA ARG A 394 -30.79 4.38 -0.44
C ARG A 394 -31.01 5.87 -0.23
N ASP A 395 -32.26 6.28 -0.15
CA ASP A 395 -32.63 7.66 0.17
C ASP A 395 -32.54 7.97 1.68
N ASP A 396 -32.83 9.22 2.06
CA ASP A 396 -32.81 9.67 3.45
C ASP A 396 -33.94 9.06 4.30
N ASN A 397 -34.96 8.45 3.67
CA ASN A 397 -36.05 7.72 4.32
C ASN A 397 -35.75 6.22 4.48
N ASN A 398 -34.51 5.80 4.22
CA ASN A 398 -34.08 4.39 4.21
C ASN A 398 -34.77 3.51 3.15
N GLN A 399 -35.27 4.09 2.06
CA GLN A 399 -35.85 3.34 0.94
C GLN A 399 -34.80 3.14 -0.15
N TRP A 400 -34.67 1.90 -0.62
CA TRP A 400 -33.79 1.56 -1.74
C TRP A 400 -34.46 1.90 -3.08
N SER A 401 -33.67 2.41 -4.02
CA SER A 401 -34.09 2.53 -5.42
C SER A 401 -34.20 1.15 -6.07
N THR A 402 -34.94 1.05 -7.17
CA THR A 402 -34.86 -0.13 -8.06
C THR A 402 -33.40 -0.33 -8.51
N PRO A 403 -32.83 -1.54 -8.35
CA PRO A 403 -31.48 -1.84 -8.78
C PRO A 403 -31.31 -1.66 -10.30
N ILE A 404 -30.16 -1.12 -10.70
CA ILE A 404 -29.80 -0.89 -12.09
C ILE A 404 -28.62 -1.79 -12.45
N ASN A 405 -28.76 -2.60 -13.50
CA ASN A 405 -27.68 -3.40 -14.06
C ASN A 405 -26.57 -2.47 -14.62
N LEU A 406 -25.32 -2.70 -14.25
CA LEU A 406 -24.19 -1.87 -14.69
C LEU A 406 -23.89 -1.99 -16.20
N GLY A 407 -24.33 -3.07 -16.83
CA GLY A 407 -24.27 -3.27 -18.27
C GLY A 407 -22.86 -3.50 -18.83
N TYR A 408 -22.79 -3.77 -20.13
CA TYR A 408 -21.53 -4.00 -20.83
C TYR A 408 -20.71 -2.69 -20.97
N PRO A 409 -19.38 -2.70 -20.78
CA PRO A 409 -18.52 -3.87 -20.55
C PRO A 409 -18.29 -4.26 -19.09
N ILE A 410 -18.87 -3.56 -18.10
CA ILE A 410 -18.65 -3.89 -16.68
C ILE A 410 -19.22 -5.26 -16.36
N ASN A 411 -20.44 -5.55 -16.81
CA ASN A 411 -20.97 -6.90 -16.85
C ASN A 411 -20.64 -7.57 -18.19
N SER A 412 -20.61 -8.88 -18.17
CA SER A 412 -20.32 -9.79 -19.27
C SER A 412 -21.45 -10.81 -19.40
N THR A 413 -21.40 -11.67 -20.41
CA THR A 413 -22.31 -12.82 -20.48
C THR A 413 -21.95 -13.94 -19.50
N GLY A 414 -20.87 -13.79 -18.72
CA GLY A 414 -20.43 -14.71 -17.69
C GLY A 414 -21.00 -14.40 -16.30
N ASP A 415 -20.25 -14.80 -15.28
CA ASP A 415 -20.48 -14.43 -13.89
C ASP A 415 -19.55 -13.25 -13.53
N ASP A 416 -20.14 -12.16 -13.05
CA ASP A 416 -19.50 -10.95 -12.54
C ASP A 416 -19.95 -10.73 -11.09
N LEU A 417 -19.02 -10.89 -10.14
CA LEU A 417 -19.31 -10.79 -8.70
C LEU A 417 -18.23 -10.01 -7.95
N PHE A 418 -18.50 -9.76 -6.66
CA PHE A 418 -17.56 -9.21 -5.69
C PHE A 418 -17.04 -7.82 -6.11
N TYR A 419 -17.95 -6.96 -6.58
CA TYR A 419 -17.59 -5.61 -6.96
C TYR A 419 -17.25 -4.77 -5.72
N THR A 420 -16.03 -4.24 -5.66
CA THR A 420 -15.59 -3.26 -4.67
C THR A 420 -15.05 -2.02 -5.36
N THR A 421 -15.09 -0.86 -4.71
CA THR A 421 -14.66 0.40 -5.34
C THR A 421 -13.78 1.24 -4.43
N THR A 422 -12.92 2.04 -5.05
CA THR A 422 -12.16 3.09 -4.36
C THR A 422 -13.09 4.22 -3.94
N VAL A 423 -12.60 5.13 -3.12
CA VAL A 423 -13.38 6.20 -2.50
C VAL A 423 -14.13 7.09 -3.49
N SER A 424 -13.56 7.29 -4.68
CA SER A 424 -14.19 8.08 -5.74
C SER A 424 -15.39 7.40 -6.40
N GLY A 425 -15.52 6.07 -6.30
CA GLY A 425 -16.51 5.27 -7.02
C GLY A 425 -16.16 4.99 -8.49
N ASN A 426 -15.25 5.79 -9.09
CA ASN A 426 -14.91 5.69 -10.51
C ASN A 426 -13.93 4.58 -10.86
N ARG A 427 -13.19 4.06 -9.87
CA ARG A 427 -12.26 2.93 -10.02
C ARG A 427 -12.67 1.82 -9.07
N GLY A 428 -12.98 0.64 -9.61
CA GLY A 428 -13.39 -0.53 -8.84
C GLY A 428 -12.77 -1.82 -9.35
N TYR A 429 -13.11 -2.93 -8.69
CA TYR A 429 -12.58 -4.26 -8.97
C TYR A 429 -13.71 -5.28 -8.86
N LEU A 430 -13.69 -6.29 -9.72
CA LEU A 430 -14.63 -7.41 -9.66
C LEU A 430 -13.93 -8.71 -10.05
N SER A 431 -14.55 -9.83 -9.68
CA SER A 431 -14.19 -11.14 -10.22
C SER A 431 -15.04 -11.42 -11.43
N SER A 432 -14.42 -11.89 -12.50
CA SER A 432 -15.17 -12.30 -13.68
C SER A 432 -14.52 -13.46 -14.38
N PHE A 433 -15.35 -14.20 -15.09
CA PHE A 433 -14.90 -15.19 -16.05
C PHE A 433 -15.21 -14.70 -17.47
N ARG A 434 -14.15 -14.38 -18.21
CA ARG A 434 -14.25 -13.76 -19.54
C ARG A 434 -13.34 -14.44 -20.52
N LYS A 435 -13.72 -14.33 -21.80
CA LYS A 435 -12.87 -14.66 -22.92
C LYS A 435 -11.51 -13.96 -22.81
N GLY A 436 -10.43 -14.72 -22.93
CA GLY A 436 -9.05 -14.21 -22.84
C GLY A 436 -8.53 -13.98 -21.42
N GLY A 437 -9.26 -14.42 -20.38
CA GLY A 437 -8.73 -14.53 -19.02
C GLY A 437 -7.56 -15.52 -18.92
N LYS A 438 -6.78 -15.42 -17.85
CA LYS A 438 -5.64 -16.30 -17.55
C LYS A 438 -6.04 -17.53 -16.73
N GLY A 439 -6.86 -17.35 -15.70
CA GLY A 439 -7.39 -18.42 -14.86
C GLY A 439 -8.87 -18.72 -15.14
N GLU A 440 -9.46 -19.61 -14.32
CA GLU A 440 -10.92 -19.87 -14.34
C GLU A 440 -11.73 -18.64 -13.93
N LYS A 441 -11.23 -17.88 -12.96
CA LYS A 441 -11.75 -16.57 -12.55
C LYS A 441 -10.57 -15.66 -12.41
N ASP A 442 -10.71 -14.44 -12.90
CA ASP A 442 -9.69 -13.41 -12.82
C ASP A 442 -10.27 -12.16 -12.15
N ILE A 443 -9.38 -11.36 -11.58
CA ILE A 443 -9.70 -10.04 -11.06
C ILE A 443 -9.53 -9.00 -12.17
N TYR A 444 -10.55 -8.18 -12.36
CA TYR A 444 -10.56 -7.07 -13.30
C TYR A 444 -10.67 -5.74 -12.58
N GLU A 445 -9.89 -4.78 -13.02
CA GLU A 445 -10.03 -3.37 -12.67
C GLU A 445 -11.01 -2.68 -13.61
N ILE A 446 -11.93 -1.93 -13.03
CA ILE A 446 -12.96 -1.17 -13.72
C ILE A 446 -12.65 0.31 -13.58
N GLU A 447 -12.61 1.04 -14.69
CA GLU A 447 -12.56 2.51 -14.72
C GLU A 447 -13.83 3.05 -15.38
N THR A 448 -14.50 4.01 -14.76
CA THR A 448 -15.73 4.63 -15.28
C THR A 448 -15.73 6.14 -15.04
N ASP A 449 -16.60 6.85 -15.76
CA ASP A 449 -16.87 8.28 -15.57
C ASP A 449 -18.27 8.56 -14.98
N TYR A 450 -19.07 7.52 -14.71
CA TYR A 450 -20.49 7.64 -14.37
C TYR A 450 -20.91 6.98 -13.05
N LEU A 451 -20.07 6.13 -12.44
CA LEU A 451 -20.34 5.49 -11.14
C LEU A 451 -19.82 6.28 -9.95
N GLY A 452 -19.18 7.43 -10.20
CA GLY A 452 -18.57 8.24 -9.16
C GLY A 452 -19.53 8.59 -8.03
N VAL A 453 -19.06 8.52 -6.79
CA VAL A 453 -19.87 8.85 -5.63
C VAL A 453 -20.24 10.33 -5.67
N GLN A 454 -21.52 10.64 -5.46
CA GLN A 454 -22.03 12.00 -5.47
C GLN A 454 -22.47 12.42 -4.07
N ASN A 455 -22.47 13.74 -3.81
CA ASN A 455 -22.99 14.31 -2.55
C ASN A 455 -22.36 13.68 -1.30
N VAL A 456 -21.04 13.52 -1.33
CA VAL A 456 -20.24 13.07 -0.19
C VAL A 456 -18.98 13.92 -0.09
N ILE A 457 -18.61 14.29 1.13
CA ILE A 457 -17.31 14.86 1.42
C ILE A 457 -16.49 13.80 2.10
N VAL A 458 -15.27 13.57 1.62
CA VAL A 458 -14.36 12.57 2.14
C VAL A 458 -13.23 13.29 2.86
N LEU A 459 -13.05 12.97 4.14
CA LEU A 459 -11.84 13.31 4.86
C LEU A 459 -10.85 12.15 4.69
N ASN A 460 -9.74 12.40 4.01
CA ASN A 460 -8.61 11.48 3.96
C ASN A 460 -7.37 12.15 4.57
N GLY A 461 -6.42 11.33 5.01
CA GLY A 461 -5.25 11.88 5.65
C GLY A 461 -4.26 10.86 6.15
N ASN A 462 -3.14 11.35 6.67
CA ASN A 462 -2.08 10.52 7.22
C ASN A 462 -1.47 11.09 8.50
N LEU A 463 -1.24 10.24 9.49
CA LEU A 463 -0.29 10.52 10.57
C LEU A 463 1.06 9.88 10.23
N HIS A 464 2.02 10.70 9.84
CA HIS A 464 3.37 10.27 9.52
C HIS A 464 4.23 10.17 10.77
N THR A 465 5.21 9.28 10.77
CA THR A 465 6.28 9.26 11.76
C THR A 465 7.55 9.86 11.19
N ILE A 466 8.23 10.71 11.97
CA ILE A 466 9.51 11.28 11.58
C ILE A 466 10.57 10.17 11.72
N GLY A 467 11.49 10.07 10.75
CA GLY A 467 12.52 9.04 10.74
C GLY A 467 12.04 7.62 10.42
N GLY A 468 10.77 7.44 10.03
CA GLY A 468 10.23 6.13 9.68
C GLY A 468 10.01 5.19 10.86
N ALA A 469 9.92 5.74 12.08
CA ALA A 469 9.55 4.97 13.26
C ALA A 469 8.19 4.30 13.06
N GLN A 470 7.93 3.18 13.75
CA GLN A 470 6.60 2.59 13.70
C GLN A 470 5.58 3.52 14.38
N LEU A 471 4.39 3.62 13.80
CA LEU A 471 3.28 4.34 14.40
C LEU A 471 2.84 3.65 15.71
N PRO A 472 2.58 4.40 16.80
CA PRO A 472 2.02 3.81 18.03
C PRO A 472 0.67 3.14 17.76
N GLU A 473 0.44 1.95 18.31
CA GLU A 473 -0.82 1.20 18.10
C GLU A 473 -2.05 1.92 18.65
N ASP A 474 -1.85 2.72 19.71
CA ASP A 474 -2.87 3.52 20.38
C ASP A 474 -3.03 4.92 19.78
N ALA A 475 -2.31 5.26 18.71
CA ALA A 475 -2.51 6.49 17.97
C ALA A 475 -3.82 6.45 17.17
N TYR A 476 -4.50 7.60 17.10
CA TYR A 476 -5.78 7.76 16.41
C TYR A 476 -6.00 9.20 16.00
N VAL A 477 -7.03 9.43 15.18
CA VAL A 477 -7.54 10.78 14.90
C VAL A 477 -8.87 10.95 15.60
N LEU A 478 -9.03 12.06 16.31
CA LEU A 478 -10.30 12.47 16.88
C LEU A 478 -10.90 13.56 15.98
N LEU A 479 -12.10 13.31 15.47
CA LEU A 479 -12.84 14.27 14.67
C LEU A 479 -14.04 14.75 15.48
N LYS A 480 -14.05 16.02 15.85
CA LYS A 480 -15.18 16.64 16.55
C LYS A 480 -16.01 17.45 15.57
N CYS A 481 -17.32 17.25 15.58
CA CYS A 481 -18.27 18.05 14.81
C CYS A 481 -19.15 18.87 15.75
N ASN A 482 -19.04 20.19 15.65
CA ASN A 482 -19.77 21.09 16.55
C ASN A 482 -21.28 21.21 16.22
N THR A 483 -21.68 20.71 15.05
CA THR A 483 -23.01 20.94 14.45
C THR A 483 -23.69 19.65 13.97
N CYS A 484 -23.10 18.48 14.23
CA CYS A 484 -23.63 17.17 13.83
C CYS A 484 -24.43 16.51 14.97
N ALA A 485 -25.21 15.49 14.63
CA ALA A 485 -25.88 14.65 15.63
C ALA A 485 -24.87 13.81 16.44
N GLU A 486 -23.80 13.36 15.78
CA GLU A 486 -22.66 12.71 16.42
C GLU A 486 -21.53 13.73 16.59
N PRO A 487 -21.28 14.22 17.82
CA PRO A 487 -20.37 15.33 18.04
C PRO A 487 -18.90 14.91 17.99
N GLU A 488 -18.59 13.61 18.09
CA GLU A 488 -17.23 13.11 18.16
C GLU A 488 -17.12 11.72 17.51
N ILE A 489 -16.13 11.57 16.63
CA ILE A 489 -15.82 10.33 15.91
C ILE A 489 -14.34 10.02 16.12
N ARG A 490 -14.05 8.81 16.58
CA ARG A 490 -12.68 8.30 16.70
C ARG A 490 -12.32 7.49 15.46
N LEU A 491 -11.34 7.97 14.70
CA LEU A 491 -10.82 7.32 13.50
C LEU A 491 -9.53 6.56 13.82
N SER A 492 -9.52 5.27 13.51
CA SER A 492 -8.32 4.45 13.55
C SER A 492 -7.37 4.84 12.41
N LEU A 493 -6.08 4.70 12.68
CA LEU A 493 -5.02 4.85 11.69
C LEU A 493 -4.65 3.48 11.11
N ARG A 494 -4.52 3.42 9.79
CA ARG A 494 -4.05 2.22 9.10
C ARG A 494 -2.63 1.88 9.57
N PRO A 495 -2.39 0.67 10.10
CA PRO A 495 -1.13 0.32 10.75
C PRO A 495 0.12 0.51 9.88
N ARG A 496 0.02 0.27 8.58
CA ARG A 496 1.16 0.28 7.65
C ARG A 496 1.73 1.68 7.38
N ASP A 497 0.87 2.69 7.28
CA ASP A 497 1.26 4.03 6.77
C ASP A 497 0.53 5.21 7.43
N GLY A 498 -0.23 4.93 8.49
CA GLY A 498 -0.96 5.94 9.27
C GLY A 498 -2.09 6.62 8.51
N ALA A 499 -2.55 6.05 7.39
CA ALA A 499 -3.69 6.61 6.67
C ALA A 499 -5.00 6.49 7.46
N PHE A 500 -5.89 7.45 7.32
CA PHE A 500 -7.26 7.37 7.80
C PHE A 500 -8.21 7.95 6.76
N LEU A 501 -9.46 7.50 6.81
CA LEU A 501 -10.50 7.92 5.88
C LEU A 501 -11.87 7.86 6.54
N THR A 502 -12.71 8.87 6.31
CA THR A 502 -14.12 8.87 6.70
C THR A 502 -14.94 9.79 5.80
N SER A 503 -16.27 9.62 5.76
CA SER A 503 -17.18 10.56 5.13
C SER A 503 -17.66 11.63 6.11
N LEU A 504 -17.90 12.84 5.60
CA LEU A 504 -18.33 14.03 6.33
C LEU A 504 -19.69 14.52 5.82
N GLU A 505 -20.41 15.18 6.71
CA GLU A 505 -21.63 15.91 6.38
C GLU A 505 -21.28 17.28 5.76
N HIS A 506 -22.14 17.73 4.84
CA HIS A 506 -22.06 19.07 4.24
C HIS A 506 -22.48 20.17 5.21
N CYS A 507 -21.96 21.39 5.03
CA CYS A 507 -22.26 22.56 5.86
C CYS A 507 -21.98 22.38 7.36
N LYS A 508 -20.88 21.73 7.73
CA LYS A 508 -20.52 21.47 9.13
C LYS A 508 -19.15 22.02 9.47
N ASP A 509 -19.00 22.39 10.73
CA ASP A 509 -17.74 22.80 11.32
C ASP A 509 -17.11 21.62 12.08
N TYR A 510 -15.86 21.33 11.72
CA TYR A 510 -15.07 20.23 12.28
C TYR A 510 -13.78 20.72 12.93
N GLU A 511 -13.36 20.00 13.98
CA GLU A 511 -12.01 20.03 14.52
C GLU A 511 -11.39 18.63 14.37
N ILE A 512 -10.27 18.54 13.67
CA ILE A 512 -9.46 17.32 13.58
C ILE A 512 -8.31 17.41 14.57
N ILE A 513 -8.12 16.35 15.37
CA ILE A 513 -7.06 16.26 16.38
C ILE A 513 -6.30 14.95 16.17
N PHE A 514 -5.01 15.05 15.89
CA PHE A 514 -4.12 13.91 15.76
C PHE A 514 -3.61 13.52 17.15
N MET A 515 -3.94 12.32 17.59
CA MET A 515 -3.63 11.82 18.93
C MET A 515 -2.55 10.75 18.82
N LYS A 516 -1.46 10.91 19.59
CA LYS A 516 -0.45 9.85 19.74
C LYS A 516 -0.96 8.74 20.64
N ASN A 517 -1.72 9.10 21.67
CA ASN A 517 -2.38 8.23 22.64
C ASN A 517 -3.55 9.01 23.28
N ALA A 518 -4.18 8.47 24.33
CA ALA A 518 -5.33 9.11 24.96
C ALA A 518 -5.05 10.46 25.65
N GLN A 519 -3.78 10.82 25.89
CA GLN A 519 -3.39 12.04 26.63
C GLN A 519 -2.58 13.04 25.80
N GLU A 520 -1.92 12.60 24.74
CA GLU A 520 -0.92 13.40 24.00
C GLU A 520 -1.44 13.79 22.61
N VAL A 521 -1.65 15.09 22.42
CA VAL A 521 -2.03 15.72 21.14
C VAL A 521 -0.78 16.01 20.31
N VAL A 522 -0.75 15.53 19.07
CA VAL A 522 0.31 15.83 18.09
C VAL A 522 0.04 17.17 17.41
N ALA A 523 -1.15 17.30 16.82
CA ALA A 523 -1.60 18.46 16.07
C ALA A 523 -3.12 18.56 16.10
N SER A 524 -3.64 19.76 15.88
CA SER A 524 -5.08 19.99 15.74
C SER A 524 -5.34 21.11 14.72
N GLU A 525 -6.45 21.00 13.98
CA GLU A 525 -6.87 21.98 12.99
C GLU A 525 -8.39 22.08 12.94
N GLN A 526 -8.93 23.27 12.66
CA GLN A 526 -10.36 23.48 12.42
C GLN A 526 -10.61 23.71 10.93
N PHE A 527 -11.73 23.19 10.42
CA PHE A 527 -12.15 23.39 9.03
C PHE A 527 -13.67 23.27 8.88
N THR A 528 -14.20 23.83 7.81
CA THR A 528 -15.64 23.81 7.49
C THR A 528 -15.85 23.09 6.16
N THR A 529 -16.89 22.25 6.10
CA THR A 529 -17.27 21.55 4.87
C THR A 529 -18.18 22.40 3.99
N ALA A 530 -18.01 22.27 2.67
CA ALA A 530 -18.81 23.01 1.71
C ALA A 530 -20.29 22.58 1.73
N CYS A 531 -21.16 23.51 1.31
CA CYS A 531 -22.61 23.31 1.26
C CYS A 531 -23.16 22.82 -0.08
N ASN A 532 -22.33 22.81 -1.12
CA ASN A 532 -22.71 22.22 -2.41
C ASN A 532 -22.81 20.70 -2.27
N LYS A 533 -23.79 20.08 -2.94
CA LYS A 533 -24.00 18.63 -2.92
C LYS A 533 -23.07 17.89 -3.90
N GLU A 534 -21.82 18.35 -4.00
CA GLU A 534 -20.82 17.80 -4.91
C GLU A 534 -19.84 16.88 -4.15
N TYR A 535 -19.18 15.99 -4.88
CA TYR A 535 -18.07 15.21 -4.32
C TYR A 535 -16.90 16.13 -3.97
N GLN A 536 -16.34 15.98 -2.77
CA GLN A 536 -15.16 16.73 -2.34
C GLN A 536 -14.23 15.84 -1.53
N GLU A 537 -12.92 15.97 -1.73
CA GLU A 537 -11.91 15.41 -0.85
C GLU A 537 -11.22 16.52 -0.04
N ILE A 538 -11.05 16.27 1.25
CA ILE A 538 -10.30 17.12 2.18
C ILE A 538 -9.14 16.26 2.72
N TYR A 539 -7.91 16.65 2.39
CA TYR A 539 -6.71 15.99 2.87
C TYR A 539 -6.16 16.64 4.13
N LYS A 540 -5.80 15.85 5.14
CA LYS A 540 -5.16 16.30 6.38
C LYS A 540 -3.96 15.44 6.75
N GLU A 541 -2.87 16.05 7.19
CA GLU A 541 -1.70 15.29 7.64
C GLU A 541 -1.08 15.89 8.90
N ALA A 542 -0.37 15.05 9.64
CA ALA A 542 0.47 15.46 10.76
C ALA A 542 1.71 14.58 10.86
N TYR A 543 2.70 15.04 11.61
CA TYR A 543 3.99 14.39 11.79
C TYR A 543 4.24 14.15 13.28
N LEU A 544 4.40 12.88 13.65
CA LEU A 544 4.72 12.41 14.98
C LEU A 544 6.21 12.06 15.07
N GLY A 545 6.90 12.63 16.04
CA GLY A 545 8.28 12.29 16.35
C GLY A 545 9.05 13.47 16.91
N ASP A 546 10.23 13.17 17.42
CA ASP A 546 11.12 14.16 17.99
C ASP A 546 12.23 14.50 16.98
N TYR A 547 12.60 15.78 16.94
CA TYR A 547 13.80 16.23 16.26
C TYR A 547 14.99 16.25 17.22
N LEU A 548 16.17 15.92 16.71
CA LEU A 548 17.42 15.86 17.46
C LEU A 548 18.52 16.59 16.69
N LEU A 549 19.31 17.38 17.43
CA LEU A 549 20.53 18.00 16.94
C LEU A 549 21.72 17.23 17.51
N SER A 550 22.58 16.69 16.66
CA SER A 550 23.70 15.87 17.09
C SER A 550 24.91 16.00 16.16
N GLY A 551 26.03 15.42 16.58
CA GLY A 551 27.21 15.31 15.74
C GLY A 551 28.39 14.76 16.52
N THR A 552 29.55 14.70 15.86
CA THR A 552 30.82 14.34 16.48
C THR A 552 31.82 15.49 16.42
N VAL A 553 32.74 15.51 17.39
CA VAL A 553 33.89 16.40 17.44
C VAL A 553 35.15 15.55 17.41
N THR A 554 35.99 15.76 16.39
CA THR A 554 37.24 15.01 16.20
C THR A 554 38.42 15.95 16.04
N ALA A 555 39.63 15.45 16.28
CA ALA A 555 40.87 16.19 16.04
C ALA A 555 41.18 16.18 14.54
N LYS A 556 41.46 17.36 13.96
CA LYS A 556 41.75 17.53 12.52
C LYS A 556 42.98 16.73 12.10
N GLU A 557 43.98 16.62 12.97
CA GLU A 557 45.30 16.03 12.67
C GLU A 557 45.26 14.50 12.62
N THR A 558 44.42 13.89 13.46
CA THR A 558 44.41 12.42 13.67
C THR A 558 43.09 11.77 13.27
N GLY A 559 42.01 12.54 13.12
CA GLY A 559 40.65 12.03 13.00
C GLY A 559 40.10 11.42 14.30
N ALA A 560 40.88 11.43 15.40
CA ALA A 560 40.49 10.80 16.66
C ALA A 560 39.35 11.59 17.33
N PRO A 561 38.40 10.91 17.99
CA PRO A 561 37.34 11.58 18.74
C PRO A 561 37.90 12.40 19.91
N ILE A 562 37.32 13.59 20.13
CA ILE A 562 37.66 14.46 21.26
C ILE A 562 36.58 14.34 22.32
N ALA A 563 36.90 13.70 23.44
CA ALA A 563 36.03 13.63 24.60
C ALA A 563 36.07 14.93 25.42
N ASN A 564 34.95 15.29 26.04
CA ASN A 564 34.78 16.50 26.86
C ASN A 564 34.98 17.83 26.10
N ALA A 565 34.89 17.84 24.77
CA ALA A 565 34.77 19.07 24.00
C ALA A 565 33.45 19.77 24.35
N THR A 566 33.51 21.07 24.62
CA THR A 566 32.32 21.88 24.93
C THR A 566 31.61 22.26 23.64
N VAL A 567 30.28 22.09 23.62
CA VAL A 567 29.39 22.51 22.53
C VAL A 567 28.34 23.46 23.11
N GLN A 568 28.41 24.73 22.74
CA GLN A 568 27.40 25.73 23.12
C GLN A 568 26.43 25.94 21.96
N ILE A 569 25.14 25.83 22.22
CA ILE A 569 24.08 26.08 21.25
C ILE A 569 23.47 27.44 21.55
N ILE A 570 23.51 28.35 20.58
CA ILE A 570 23.16 29.76 20.73
C ILE A 570 21.99 30.09 19.80
N ASN A 571 20.97 30.76 20.33
CA ASN A 571 19.87 31.28 19.52
C ASN A 571 20.33 32.51 18.73
N LYS A 572 20.23 32.48 17.41
CA LYS A 572 20.70 33.62 16.59
C LYS A 572 19.76 34.83 16.57
N ALA A 573 18.51 34.67 17.03
CA ALA A 573 17.58 35.79 17.13
C ALA A 573 17.99 36.80 18.20
N ASP A 574 18.52 36.33 19.35
CA ASP A 574 18.82 37.15 20.52
C ASP A 574 20.23 36.94 21.11
N ASN A 575 21.03 36.04 20.51
CA ASN A 575 22.35 35.62 20.97
C ASN A 575 22.38 34.98 22.38
N SER A 576 21.25 34.49 22.89
CA SER A 576 21.19 33.75 24.15
C SER A 576 21.77 32.33 24.01
N VAL A 577 22.47 31.85 25.04
CA VAL A 577 22.93 30.45 25.12
C VAL A 577 21.74 29.59 25.54
N LEU A 578 21.30 28.70 24.65
CA LEU A 578 20.18 27.79 24.88
C LEU A 578 20.61 26.56 25.68
N GLU A 579 21.79 26.02 25.35
CA GLU A 579 22.31 24.80 25.96
C GLU A 579 23.84 24.78 25.89
N THR A 580 24.50 24.15 26.86
CA THR A 580 25.93 23.85 26.83
C THR A 580 26.12 22.37 27.14
N LEU A 581 26.76 21.65 26.22
CA LEU A 581 26.99 20.22 26.27
C LEU A 581 28.49 19.92 26.30
N THR A 582 28.82 18.69 26.68
CA THR A 582 30.18 18.13 26.53
C THR A 582 30.11 16.84 25.74
N THR A 583 31.06 16.61 24.84
CA THR A 583 31.14 15.37 24.07
C THR A 583 31.51 14.17 24.93
N ASP A 584 31.00 12.99 24.55
CA ASP A 584 31.32 11.72 25.21
C ASP A 584 32.69 11.15 24.81
N THR A 585 33.02 9.93 25.26
CA THR A 585 34.30 9.27 24.93
C THR A 585 34.51 9.00 23.45
N ASN A 586 33.45 8.98 22.65
CA ASN A 586 33.47 8.83 21.19
C ASN A 586 33.40 10.18 20.46
N GLY A 587 33.52 11.29 21.20
CA GLY A 587 33.43 12.64 20.66
C GLY A 587 32.03 13.04 20.25
N MET A 588 30.99 12.28 20.63
CA MET A 588 29.62 12.54 20.22
C MET A 588 28.94 13.54 21.15
N TYR A 589 28.11 14.41 20.60
CA TYR A 589 27.16 15.24 21.34
C TYR A 589 25.74 15.06 20.79
N THR A 590 24.73 15.16 21.65
CA THR A 590 23.31 15.11 21.28
C THR A 590 22.54 16.10 22.14
N SER A 591 21.74 16.94 21.49
CA SER A 591 20.85 17.93 22.11
C SER A 591 19.40 17.53 21.93
N ALA A 592 18.64 17.60 23.03
CA ALA A 592 17.20 17.40 23.05
C ALA A 592 16.41 18.72 22.83
N LEU A 593 17.09 19.83 22.53
CA LEU A 593 16.49 21.16 22.37
C LEU A 593 15.37 21.19 21.30
N LEU A 594 15.46 20.31 20.31
CA LEU A 594 14.50 20.23 19.22
C LEU A 594 13.29 19.32 19.51
N LYS A 595 13.22 18.65 20.67
CA LYS A 595 12.11 17.74 20.99
C LYS A 595 10.74 18.41 21.03
N THR A 596 10.67 19.69 21.39
CA THR A 596 9.41 20.43 21.45
C THR A 596 9.04 21.11 20.13
N LYS A 597 9.90 21.00 19.11
CA LYS A 597 9.67 21.59 17.78
C LYS A 597 8.84 20.64 16.92
N LYS A 598 8.05 21.22 16.02
CA LYS A 598 7.17 20.49 15.11
C LYS A 598 7.69 20.52 13.67
N PHE A 599 7.16 19.63 12.85
CA PHE A 599 7.44 19.63 11.40
C PHE A 599 7.14 21.01 10.81
N GLY A 600 8.06 21.53 10.00
CA GLY A 600 7.98 22.86 9.40
C GLY A 600 8.51 24.00 10.27
N ASP A 601 8.74 23.79 11.58
CA ASP A 601 9.29 24.84 12.44
C ASP A 601 10.67 25.30 11.94
N PRO A 602 10.94 26.62 11.92
CA PRO A 602 12.26 27.13 11.57
C PRO A 602 13.24 26.94 12.72
N VAL A 603 14.48 26.59 12.37
CA VAL A 603 15.62 26.52 13.29
C VAL A 603 16.72 27.46 12.78
N ASN A 604 17.21 28.33 13.67
CA ASN A 604 18.33 29.24 13.40
C ASN A 604 19.25 29.31 14.62
N TYR A 605 20.17 28.36 14.69
CA TYR A 605 21.11 28.22 15.80
C TYR A 605 22.56 28.39 15.34
N GLU A 606 23.40 28.85 16.25
CA GLU A 606 24.84 28.85 16.12
C GLU A 606 25.44 27.91 17.15
N LEU A 607 26.26 26.97 16.70
CA LEU A 607 26.95 26.00 17.54
C LEU A 607 28.40 26.41 17.66
N LYS A 608 28.87 26.63 18.89
CA LYS A 608 30.27 26.95 19.20
C LYS A 608 30.93 25.77 19.89
N PHE A 609 32.01 25.29 19.29
CA PHE A 609 32.78 24.13 19.72
C PHE A 609 34.11 24.58 20.29
N ALA A 610 34.48 24.09 21.47
CA ALA A 610 35.73 24.45 22.13
C ALA A 610 36.32 23.25 22.89
N TYR A 611 37.65 23.13 22.86
CA TYR A 611 38.39 22.14 23.64
C TYR A 611 39.77 22.72 24.00
N PRO A 612 40.35 22.38 25.18
CA PRO A 612 41.66 22.90 25.57
C PRO A 612 42.71 22.68 24.50
N GLU A 613 43.62 23.65 24.33
CA GLU A 613 44.66 23.64 23.30
C GLU A 613 44.16 23.61 21.84
N HIS A 614 42.85 23.69 21.53
CA HIS A 614 42.34 23.65 20.15
C HIS A 614 41.59 24.92 19.75
N LEU A 615 41.68 25.35 18.48
CA LEU A 615 40.93 26.49 17.96
C LEU A 615 39.43 26.22 18.02
N SER A 616 38.69 27.16 18.64
CA SER A 616 37.24 27.08 18.68
C SER A 616 36.65 27.25 17.29
N VAL A 617 35.66 26.43 16.95
CA VAL A 617 34.95 26.46 15.65
C VAL A 617 33.50 26.86 15.89
N THR A 618 32.92 27.60 14.96
CA THR A 618 31.49 27.97 14.99
C THR A 618 30.81 27.43 13.73
N SER A 619 29.61 26.87 13.88
CA SER A 619 28.79 26.36 12.77
C SER A 619 27.37 26.89 12.88
N GLN A 620 26.70 27.10 11.75
CA GLN A 620 25.31 27.55 11.72
C GLN A 620 24.36 26.43 11.30
N VAL A 621 23.19 26.40 11.92
CA VAL A 621 22.06 25.54 11.58
C VAL A 621 20.91 26.45 11.21
N VAL A 622 20.65 26.60 9.91
CA VAL A 622 19.55 27.39 9.37
C VAL A 622 18.75 26.50 8.42
N GLU A 623 17.66 25.93 8.91
CA GLU A 623 16.78 25.04 8.14
C GLU A 623 15.36 25.00 8.73
N SER A 624 14.37 24.64 7.91
CA SER A 624 13.03 24.27 8.39
C SER A 624 12.97 22.76 8.61
N LEU A 625 12.41 22.33 9.73
CA LEU A 625 12.39 20.92 10.12
C LEU A 625 11.56 20.07 9.13
N GLY A 626 12.23 19.15 8.43
CA GLY A 626 11.62 18.27 7.43
C GLY A 626 11.34 16.86 7.94
N LYS A 627 11.34 15.86 7.05
CA LYS A 627 11.13 14.44 7.44
C LYS A 627 12.35 13.80 8.13
N ASN A 628 13.53 14.41 7.98
CA ASN A 628 14.73 13.94 8.64
C ASN A 628 14.71 14.38 10.13
N PRO A 629 14.66 13.44 11.09
CA PRO A 629 14.65 13.78 12.51
C PRO A 629 15.98 14.32 13.00
N HIS A 630 17.07 14.09 12.26
CA HIS A 630 18.43 14.38 12.72
C HIS A 630 19.06 15.53 11.95
N ILE A 631 19.29 16.64 12.65
CA ILE A 631 20.22 17.66 12.21
C ILE A 631 21.61 17.24 12.67
N LYS A 632 22.41 16.69 11.76
CA LYS A 632 23.77 16.26 12.04
C LYS A 632 24.79 17.36 11.71
N ARG A 633 25.68 17.69 12.64
CA ARG A 633 26.79 18.64 12.46
C ARG A 633 28.10 18.10 13.07
N ASP A 634 28.88 17.41 12.23
CA ASP A 634 30.20 16.90 12.61
C ASP A 634 31.26 18.00 12.42
N ILE A 635 32.17 18.13 13.39
CA ILE A 635 33.18 19.20 13.44
C ILE A 635 34.56 18.61 13.71
N GLN A 636 35.56 19.18 13.04
CA GLN A 636 36.97 18.94 13.33
C GLN A 636 37.55 20.15 14.05
N LEU A 637 38.24 19.91 15.18
CA LEU A 637 39.00 20.94 15.89
C LEU A 637 40.48 20.79 15.59
N GLU A 638 41.14 21.92 15.33
CA GLU A 638 42.56 21.98 15.05
C GLU A 638 43.34 22.35 16.32
N LYS A 639 44.35 21.53 16.64
CA LYS A 639 45.23 21.75 17.77
C LYS A 639 46.11 22.97 17.50
N VAL A 640 46.21 23.83 18.51
CA VAL A 640 47.10 24.98 18.48
C VAL A 640 48.50 24.57 18.90
N GLU A 641 49.46 24.87 18.03
CA GLU A 641 50.87 24.69 18.29
C GLU A 641 51.54 26.04 18.57
N ILE A 642 52.19 26.14 19.72
CA ILE A 642 52.92 27.36 20.10
C ILE A 642 54.10 27.56 19.14
N GLY A 643 54.21 28.77 18.61
CA GLY A 643 55.30 29.17 17.72
C GLY A 643 54.98 29.04 16.23
N LYS A 644 53.89 28.38 15.83
CA LYS A 644 53.37 28.37 14.46
C LYS A 644 52.65 29.66 14.11
N ASP A 645 52.54 29.93 12.80
CA ASP A 645 51.70 31.00 12.29
C ASP A 645 50.24 30.54 12.30
N LEU A 646 49.34 31.39 12.78
CA LEU A 646 47.90 31.15 12.70
C LEU A 646 47.45 31.00 11.24
N ASN A 647 48.14 31.62 10.28
CA ASN A 647 47.85 31.48 8.86
C ASN A 647 48.01 30.04 8.33
N ASP A 648 48.75 29.17 9.05
CA ASP A 648 48.88 27.75 8.69
C ASP A 648 47.60 26.95 9.02
N MET A 649 46.76 27.49 9.91
CA MET A 649 45.53 26.84 10.41
C MET A 649 44.27 27.43 9.76
N ILE A 650 44.33 28.71 9.36
CA ILE A 650 43.24 29.44 8.73
C ILE A 650 43.76 30.30 7.58
N THR A 651 43.01 30.40 6.47
CA THR A 651 43.44 31.23 5.35
C THR A 651 43.24 32.73 5.64
N ILE A 652 44.35 33.43 5.87
CA ILE A 652 44.44 34.89 6.00
C ILE A 652 45.19 35.42 4.78
N HIS A 653 44.53 36.30 4.02
CA HIS A 653 45.20 36.92 2.87
C HIS A 653 46.26 37.94 3.34
N PRO A 654 47.28 38.22 2.49
CA PRO A 654 48.31 39.19 2.83
C PRO A 654 47.74 40.55 3.26
N ILE A 655 48.29 41.11 4.34
CA ILE A 655 47.95 42.44 4.82
C ILE A 655 48.75 43.48 4.05
N TYR A 656 48.10 44.15 3.09
CA TYR A 656 48.72 45.20 2.31
C TYR A 656 48.72 46.56 3.03
N PHE A 657 49.75 47.36 2.71
CA PHE A 657 49.89 48.74 3.14
C PHE A 657 50.27 49.61 1.93
N ASP A 658 49.85 50.86 1.94
CA ASP A 658 50.33 51.82 0.94
C ASP A 658 51.83 52.12 1.14
N LEU A 659 52.46 52.61 0.07
CA LEU A 659 53.87 52.97 0.06
C LEU A 659 54.20 53.92 1.23
N ASP A 660 55.22 53.56 2.01
CA ASP A 660 55.69 54.29 3.22
C ASP A 660 54.60 54.56 4.29
N LYS A 661 53.45 53.86 4.24
CA LYS A 661 52.39 53.99 5.24
C LYS A 661 52.26 52.76 6.12
N SER A 662 51.69 52.98 7.30
CA SER A 662 51.29 51.95 8.27
C SER A 662 49.79 52.01 8.60
N ASP A 663 49.01 52.83 7.91
CA ASP A 663 47.57 52.93 8.11
C ASP A 663 46.85 51.67 7.62
N ILE A 664 45.82 51.23 8.34
CA ILE A 664 45.06 50.01 8.00
C ILE A 664 44.07 50.33 6.89
N ARG A 665 44.34 49.78 5.71
CA ARG A 665 43.46 49.86 4.54
C ARG A 665 42.17 49.06 4.72
N PRO A 666 41.08 49.39 4.02
CA PRO A 666 39.81 48.65 4.12
C PRO A 666 39.91 47.16 3.81
N ASP A 667 40.74 46.75 2.85
CA ASP A 667 40.99 45.34 2.52
C ASP A 667 41.71 44.60 3.66
N ALA A 668 42.70 45.25 4.30
CA ALA A 668 43.37 44.73 5.48
C ALA A 668 42.43 44.59 6.69
N GLN A 669 41.40 45.44 6.82
CA GLN A 669 40.41 45.34 7.92
C GLN A 669 39.66 44.01 7.88
N ILE A 670 39.26 43.55 6.69
CA ILE A 670 38.53 42.28 6.51
C ILE A 670 39.33 41.11 7.07
N GLU A 671 40.63 41.06 6.77
CA GLU A 671 41.52 39.99 7.23
C GLU A 671 41.84 40.11 8.72
N LEU A 672 42.04 41.33 9.25
CA LEU A 672 42.24 41.56 10.68
C LEU A 672 40.99 41.24 11.51
N ASP A 673 39.79 41.47 10.97
CA ASP A 673 38.53 41.13 11.64
C ASP A 673 38.35 39.61 11.80
N LYS A 674 38.93 38.78 10.92
CA LYS A 674 39.00 37.31 11.14
C LYS A 674 39.79 37.01 12.43
N ILE A 675 40.92 37.69 12.63
CA ILE A 675 41.77 37.51 13.83
C ILE A 675 41.05 38.01 15.08
N VAL A 676 40.37 39.15 15.00
CA VAL A 676 39.51 39.66 16.08
C VAL A 676 38.49 38.59 16.49
N LYS A 677 37.79 37.98 15.53
CA LYS A 677 36.81 36.93 15.80
C LYS A 677 37.45 35.75 16.53
N ILE A 678 38.56 35.22 16.02
CA ILE A 678 39.25 34.06 16.62
C ILE A 678 39.77 34.36 18.03
N MET A 679 40.33 35.54 18.25
CA MET A 679 40.83 35.95 19.57
C MET A 679 39.70 36.15 20.58
N ASN A 680 38.53 36.62 20.13
CA ASN A 680 37.34 36.70 20.98
C ASN A 680 36.75 35.32 21.27
N ASP A 681 36.77 34.43 20.28
CA ASP A 681 36.30 33.06 20.43
C ASP A 681 37.22 32.19 21.30
N ASN A 682 38.52 32.54 21.36
CA ASN A 682 39.54 31.85 22.15
C ASN A 682 40.20 32.82 23.15
N PRO A 683 39.60 33.06 24.34
CA PRO A 683 40.02 34.12 25.25
C PRO A 683 41.41 33.92 25.88
N THR A 684 41.98 32.72 25.82
CA THR A 684 43.32 32.41 26.32
C THR A 684 44.42 32.53 25.24
N LEU A 685 44.03 32.62 23.97
CA LEU A 685 44.96 32.75 22.84
C LEU A 685 45.69 34.10 22.88
N THR A 686 47.01 34.06 22.76
CA THR A 686 47.91 35.22 22.65
C THR A 686 48.71 35.15 21.35
N ILE A 687 48.71 36.24 20.59
CA ILE A 687 49.34 36.31 19.25
C ILE A 687 50.39 37.41 19.21
N GLU A 688 51.55 37.12 18.64
CA GLU A 688 52.51 38.11 18.16
C GLU A 688 52.24 38.37 16.68
N LEU A 689 51.95 39.61 16.32
CA LEU A 689 51.80 40.03 14.93
C LEU A 689 53.17 40.51 14.43
N GLY A 690 53.83 39.69 13.63
CA GLY A 690 55.12 39.99 13.00
C GLY A 690 54.92 40.68 11.66
N SER A 691 55.68 41.73 11.37
CA SER A 691 55.71 42.32 10.01
C SER A 691 57.14 42.33 9.48
N HIS A 692 57.28 42.00 8.21
CA HIS A 692 58.56 41.84 7.51
C HIS A 692 58.60 42.73 6.26
N THR A 693 59.81 43.09 5.85
CA THR A 693 60.06 43.84 4.60
C THR A 693 61.05 43.06 3.74
N ASP A 694 61.06 43.34 2.44
CA ASP A 694 62.19 42.98 1.59
C ASP A 694 63.41 43.87 1.89
N CYS A 695 64.54 43.54 1.26
CA CYS A 695 65.82 44.18 1.53
C CYS A 695 66.12 45.47 0.75
N ARG A 696 65.18 45.97 -0.06
CA ARG A 696 65.50 47.01 -1.06
C ARG A 696 65.62 48.42 -0.49
N ALA A 697 65.26 48.62 0.76
CA ALA A 697 65.47 49.86 1.51
C ALA A 697 66.44 49.61 2.67
N SER A 698 66.93 50.65 3.33
CA SER A 698 67.94 50.46 4.40
C SER A 698 67.37 49.67 5.58
N MET A 699 68.18 48.78 6.16
CA MET A 699 67.82 47.99 7.36
C MET A 699 67.15 48.80 8.47
N GLN A 700 67.64 50.00 8.78
CA GLN A 700 67.03 50.85 9.81
C GLN A 700 65.63 51.34 9.43
N TYR A 701 65.43 51.73 8.16
CA TYR A 701 64.14 52.16 7.65
C TYR A 701 63.15 50.98 7.60
N ASN A 702 63.59 49.84 7.08
CA ASN A 702 62.83 48.59 7.00
C ASN A 702 62.35 48.11 8.37
N LEU A 703 63.23 48.14 9.37
CA LEU A 703 62.90 47.79 10.75
C LEU A 703 61.87 48.78 11.35
N SER A 704 62.04 50.09 11.14
CA SER A 704 61.08 51.08 11.64
C SER A 704 59.72 50.96 10.96
N LEU A 705 59.68 50.79 9.64
CA LEU A 705 58.44 50.71 8.86
C LEU A 705 57.64 49.44 9.20
N SER A 706 58.30 48.28 9.24
CA SER A 706 57.66 47.03 9.65
C SER A 706 57.15 47.09 11.10
N ASP A 707 57.89 47.70 12.03
CA ASP A 707 57.45 47.83 13.42
C ASP A 707 56.22 48.73 13.56
N ARG A 708 56.18 49.85 12.83
CA ARG A 708 54.98 50.71 12.76
C ARG A 708 53.77 49.94 12.19
N ARG A 709 53.96 49.19 11.10
CA ARG A 709 52.92 48.36 10.47
C ARG A 709 52.40 47.28 11.42
N ALA A 710 53.30 46.53 12.05
CA ALA A 710 52.94 45.49 13.00
C ALA A 710 52.15 46.05 14.20
N LYS A 711 52.63 47.16 14.79
CA LYS A 711 51.94 47.84 15.89
C LYS A 711 50.59 48.41 15.47
N SER A 712 50.49 48.97 14.27
CA SER A 712 49.23 49.49 13.72
C SER A 712 48.18 48.38 13.59
N SER A 713 48.53 47.25 12.98
CA SER A 713 47.64 46.09 12.84
C SER A 713 47.26 45.47 14.20
N ALA A 714 48.23 45.34 15.12
CA ALA A 714 47.94 44.87 16.47
C ALA A 714 47.01 45.84 17.22
N ASN A 715 47.22 47.15 17.10
CA ASN A 715 46.36 48.17 17.71
C ASN A 715 44.94 48.16 17.14
N TYR A 716 44.78 47.84 15.86
CA TYR A 716 43.45 47.65 15.26
C TYR A 716 42.68 46.51 15.92
N ILE A 717 43.33 45.37 16.15
CA ILE A 717 42.75 44.20 16.81
C ILE A 717 42.50 44.47 18.30
N LYS A 718 43.46 45.11 19.00
CA LYS A 718 43.35 45.47 20.44
C LYS A 718 42.07 46.20 20.79
N LYS A 719 41.62 47.10 19.92
CA LYS A 719 40.39 47.90 20.13
C LYS A 719 39.10 47.06 20.05
N ARG A 720 39.17 45.83 19.54
CA ARG A 720 38.02 44.97 19.21
C ARG A 720 38.03 43.63 19.93
N ILE A 721 39.01 43.38 20.82
CA ILE A 721 39.09 42.16 21.62
C ILE A 721 38.89 42.43 23.11
N THR A 722 38.41 41.41 23.82
CA THR A 722 38.07 41.50 25.26
C THR A 722 39.25 41.83 26.18
N ASN A 723 40.46 41.39 25.84
CA ASN A 723 41.68 41.69 26.59
C ASN A 723 42.79 42.11 25.61
N PRO A 724 43.07 43.42 25.47
CA PRO A 724 44.06 43.97 24.54
C PRO A 724 45.49 43.49 24.77
N SER A 725 45.85 43.02 25.96
CA SER A 725 47.20 42.55 26.27
C SER A 725 47.56 41.23 25.60
N ARG A 726 46.59 40.55 24.97
CA ARG A 726 46.76 39.26 24.29
C ARG A 726 47.29 39.37 22.86
N ILE A 727 47.53 40.57 22.36
CA ILE A 727 48.17 40.76 21.05
C ILE A 727 49.17 41.90 21.12
N TYR A 728 50.31 41.73 20.45
CA TYR A 728 51.29 42.80 20.29
C TYR A 728 51.95 42.70 18.91
N GLY A 729 52.39 43.84 18.39
CA GLY A 729 53.05 43.93 17.10
C GLY A 729 54.56 44.03 17.27
N LYS A 730 55.32 43.35 16.39
CA LYS A 730 56.77 43.42 16.33
C LYS A 730 57.27 43.49 14.89
N GLY A 731 58.04 44.52 14.57
CA GLY A 731 58.73 44.63 13.28
C GLY A 731 60.00 43.79 13.25
N TYR A 732 60.20 43.08 12.15
CA TYR A 732 61.41 42.32 11.89
C TYR A 732 62.27 42.92 10.77
N GLY A 733 61.75 43.90 10.02
CA GLY A 733 62.38 44.41 8.81
C GLY A 733 62.77 43.26 7.89
N GLU A 734 63.99 43.30 7.37
CA GLU A 734 64.57 42.24 6.54
C GLU A 734 65.37 41.19 7.33
N THR A 735 65.36 41.22 8.67
CA THR A 735 66.22 40.33 9.49
C THR A 735 65.84 38.84 9.42
N LYS A 736 64.72 38.52 8.76
CA LYS A 736 64.15 37.17 8.63
C LYS A 736 63.57 36.95 7.23
N LEU A 737 64.42 37.06 6.21
CA LEU A 737 64.06 36.69 4.84
C LEU A 737 63.73 35.18 4.77
N VAL A 738 62.78 34.80 3.92
CA VAL A 738 62.36 33.40 3.70
C VAL A 738 62.97 32.79 2.43
N ASN A 739 63.73 33.59 1.69
CA ASN A 739 64.45 33.22 0.48
C ASN A 739 65.81 33.95 0.45
N ASP A 740 66.65 33.62 -0.53
CA ASP A 740 68.03 34.11 -0.64
C ASP A 740 68.13 35.53 -1.26
N CYS A 741 67.11 36.36 -1.05
CA CYS A 741 67.03 37.70 -1.60
C CYS A 741 67.63 38.75 -0.66
N ALA A 742 68.88 38.62 -0.22
CA ALA A 742 69.53 39.66 0.60
C ALA A 742 70.08 40.80 -0.28
N CYS A 743 70.01 42.06 0.17
CA CYS A 743 70.46 43.26 -0.58
C CYS A 743 71.47 44.14 0.19
N GLU A 744 71.99 43.68 1.34
CA GLU A 744 72.79 44.52 2.24
C GLU A 744 74.30 44.38 1.97
N GLY A 745 75.05 45.46 2.20
CA GLY A 745 76.49 45.53 1.88
C GLY A 745 76.76 45.66 0.38
N ASP A 746 77.68 44.84 -0.15
CA ASP A 746 78.01 44.80 -1.59
C ASP A 746 77.10 43.82 -2.37
N ILE A 747 76.07 43.25 -1.73
CA ILE A 747 75.18 42.23 -2.30
C ILE A 747 74.04 42.92 -3.06
N VAL A 748 73.96 42.69 -4.37
CA VAL A 748 72.81 43.11 -5.19
C VAL A 748 71.94 41.88 -5.44
N SER A 749 70.69 41.90 -4.93
CA SER A 749 69.74 40.80 -5.13
C SER A 749 69.29 40.70 -6.59
N ASP A 750 69.30 39.49 -7.14
CA ASP A 750 68.79 39.14 -8.47
C ASP A 750 67.35 38.60 -8.43
N CYS A 751 66.70 38.71 -7.27
CA CYS A 751 65.36 38.20 -7.07
C CYS A 751 64.29 38.93 -7.88
N THR A 752 63.27 38.19 -8.30
CA THR A 752 62.10 38.76 -8.97
C THR A 752 61.24 39.57 -7.99
N GLU A 753 60.31 40.37 -8.52
CA GLU A 753 59.36 41.12 -7.68
C GLU A 753 58.51 40.17 -6.82
N GLU A 754 58.14 39.01 -7.35
CA GLU A 754 57.39 37.98 -6.63
C GLU A 754 58.19 37.44 -5.45
N GLN A 755 59.48 37.16 -5.63
CA GLN A 755 60.37 36.70 -4.56
C GLN A 755 60.59 37.79 -3.49
N HIS A 756 60.70 39.06 -3.88
CA HIS A 756 60.70 40.15 -2.91
C HIS A 756 59.35 40.30 -2.19
N GLN A 757 58.23 40.02 -2.86
CA GLN A 757 56.88 40.08 -2.27
C GLN A 757 56.66 39.03 -1.18
N GLU A 758 57.30 37.85 -1.26
CA GLU A 758 57.28 36.83 -0.20
C GLU A 758 57.88 37.32 1.12
N ASN A 759 58.87 38.22 1.06
CA ASN A 759 59.48 38.82 2.26
C ASN A 759 58.64 39.95 2.85
N ARG A 760 57.73 40.54 2.06
CA ARG A 760 56.78 41.57 2.52
C ARG A 760 55.53 40.90 3.09
N ARG A 761 55.71 40.15 4.17
CA ARG A 761 54.65 39.35 4.79
C ARG A 761 54.30 39.81 6.20
N THR A 762 53.13 39.40 6.64
CA THR A 762 52.68 39.52 8.03
C THR A 762 52.44 38.12 8.57
N GLU A 763 52.99 37.84 9.75
CA GLU A 763 52.85 36.56 10.43
C GLU A 763 52.02 36.75 11.70
N PHE A 764 51.16 35.78 12.03
CA PHE A 764 50.34 35.78 13.23
C PHE A 764 50.80 34.66 14.16
N ARG A 765 51.95 34.84 14.79
CA ARG A 765 52.61 33.80 15.56
C ARG A 765 51.90 33.55 16.88
N ILE A 766 51.55 32.31 17.16
CA ILE A 766 50.90 31.93 18.40
C ILE A 766 51.94 31.86 19.53
N VAL A 767 51.74 32.64 20.60
CA VAL A 767 52.69 32.74 21.72
C VAL A 767 52.21 31.96 22.94
N LYS A 768 50.89 31.86 23.12
CA LYS A 768 50.26 31.15 24.25
C LYS A 768 48.83 30.76 23.91
N LYS A 769 48.35 29.65 24.47
CA LYS A 769 46.93 29.28 24.52
C LYS A 769 46.54 28.74 25.90
#